data_AF-A0AAX3DYR1-F1
#
_entry.id   AF-A0AAX3DYR1-F1
#
_cell.length_a   1.000
_cell.length_b   1.000
_cell.length_c   1.000
_cell.angle_alpha   90.00
_cell.angle_beta   90.00
_cell.angle_gamma   90.00
#
_symmetry.space_group_name_H-M   'P 1'
#
loop_
_entity.id
_entity.type
_entity.pdbx_description
1 polymer ?
#
loop_
_entity_poly.entity_id
_entity_poly.type
_entity_poly.pdbx_seq_one_letter_code
_entity_poly.pdbx_strand_id
1 'polypeptide(L)'
;MTQVVYGVWDGVAYDARAGAAEARAADYALANFDEFDEGNAIRAFIADRGFFVFDPTVSLVDALFHYLKAAAEQSCGACTPCRIGTVLIRDALDQMRRGLDAALTLDDIVMLGEQIRQTSLCGLGQTCAVALLAALRDFRERIEQELAQHRPIPAQHGMAYVTAPCIEACPSKVNVPRYIDYIRDGKPENSLGVLLQKYPMAATCGRVCVRYCEQACRRKFIDEAVGIKTLKRYVADQQSGPHALKFTRDMIRKPLADGMRVALVGAGPAGISCAYHLLLRGYHVDVFDKASQAGGMAQIGIPSYRLPKDTLALETDIIVDLGGRFLFDQRLGRDFSIDDLFARGYRAVFLGLGCQQGARLGVAGEDNAHAGYFSGIDFLLKVHDHVDGIAPLALSGEVVVVGGGNVAMDCVRSAIRLGAEKVHVVYRRTLADMPADPAEIEAARAEGVEFHVLSAPAEIVTEHGKVTGVVLTGMQASEPDAGGRRSVKPIPGSETAMHCDVLIAAIGQQVEDGPLIESDGIAFDRWRCVATDRVLATSRPGVFAGGDCVTGPSTLVYAMAAGLKAARNIDDWIQRGSVRFFKRSRMRKLIADNHMLANEIVEAPVRNAYRVHNPEIDPELRKHMFGEVEQTIDARAAYAETQRCMRCYRVYSVVTKHPIPEGAA
;
A
#
# COMPACT_ATOMS: atom_id res chain seq x y z
N MET A 1 19.34 -5.48 -23.48
CA MET A 1 18.86 -4.13 -23.89
C MET A 1 18.20 -4.30 -25.23
N THR A 2 16.87 -4.30 -25.20
CA THR A 2 16.06 -4.46 -26.41
C THR A 2 16.24 -3.22 -27.27
N GLN A 3 16.70 -3.39 -28.51
CA GLN A 3 16.88 -2.27 -29.42
C GLN A 3 15.51 -1.79 -29.89
N VAL A 4 15.23 -0.49 -29.71
CA VAL A 4 14.03 0.14 -30.28
C VAL A 4 14.20 0.18 -31.79
N VAL A 5 13.26 -0.41 -32.52
CA VAL A 5 13.22 -0.36 -33.99
C VAL A 5 12.71 1.02 -34.42
N TYR A 6 11.58 1.44 -33.85
CA TYR A 6 11.04 2.78 -34.00
C TYR A 6 10.05 3.09 -32.86
N GLY A 7 9.74 4.36 -32.66
CA GLY A 7 8.78 4.80 -31.65
C GLY A 7 8.80 6.31 -31.43
N VAL A 8 7.90 6.79 -30.58
CA VAL A 8 7.92 8.17 -30.09
C VAL A 8 7.84 8.15 -28.58
N TRP A 9 8.67 8.90 -27.90
CA TRP A 9 8.62 9.03 -26.44
C TRP A 9 8.89 10.47 -26.02
N ASP A 10 8.03 11.03 -25.17
CA ASP A 10 8.14 12.44 -24.75
C ASP A 10 8.21 13.43 -25.91
N GLY A 11 7.48 13.11 -26.99
CA GLY A 11 7.46 13.92 -28.21
C GLY A 11 8.68 13.75 -29.11
N VAL A 12 9.71 12.99 -28.71
CA VAL A 12 10.90 12.68 -29.51
C VAL A 12 10.66 11.41 -30.32
N ALA A 13 10.82 11.50 -31.65
CA ALA A 13 10.75 10.36 -32.54
C ALA A 13 12.11 9.63 -32.60
N TYR A 14 12.04 8.31 -32.59
CA TYR A 14 13.16 7.38 -32.73
C TYR A 14 12.87 6.48 -33.92
N ASP A 15 13.79 6.40 -34.89
CA ASP A 15 13.66 5.48 -36.01
C ASP A 15 15.04 4.90 -36.37
N ALA A 16 15.30 3.67 -35.92
CA ALA A 16 16.53 2.94 -36.23
C ALA A 16 16.51 2.30 -37.63
N ARG A 17 15.43 2.50 -38.41
CA ARG A 17 15.33 2.07 -39.81
C ARG A 17 15.79 3.16 -40.78
N ALA A 18 15.74 4.42 -40.36
CA ALA A 18 16.33 5.53 -41.11
C ALA A 18 17.86 5.38 -41.10
N GLY A 19 18.54 5.75 -42.19
CA GLY A 19 19.99 5.62 -42.29
C GLY A 19 20.75 6.29 -41.14
N ALA A 20 22.02 5.92 -40.93
CA ALA A 20 22.83 6.31 -39.76
C ALA A 20 22.94 7.83 -39.47
N ALA A 21 22.60 8.70 -40.44
CA ALA A 21 22.61 10.16 -40.27
C ALA A 21 21.34 10.73 -39.59
N GLU A 22 20.22 9.99 -39.62
CA GLU A 22 18.92 10.41 -39.06
C GLU A 22 18.47 9.55 -37.87
N ALA A 23 19.08 8.39 -37.68
CA ALA A 23 18.81 7.49 -36.56
C ALA A 23 19.26 8.11 -35.23
N ARG A 24 18.32 8.71 -34.49
CA ARG A 24 18.54 8.98 -33.06
C ARG A 24 18.41 7.67 -32.30
N ALA A 25 19.53 7.20 -31.75
CA ALA A 25 19.49 6.14 -30.75
C ALA A 25 18.64 6.64 -29.56
N ALA A 26 17.82 5.76 -28.98
CA ALA A 26 17.14 6.08 -27.75
C ALA A 26 18.19 6.21 -26.63
N ASP A 27 18.49 7.44 -26.21
CA ASP A 27 19.21 7.70 -24.95
C ASP A 27 18.45 7.13 -23.73
N TYR A 28 17.20 6.72 -23.94
CA TYR A 28 16.31 6.12 -22.96
C TYR A 28 16.39 4.59 -22.99
N ALA A 29 17.26 4.02 -22.16
CA ALA A 29 17.36 2.57 -21.98
C ALA A 29 16.24 2.06 -21.07
N LEU A 30 15.29 1.30 -21.65
CA LEU A 30 14.23 0.65 -20.90
C LEU A 30 14.77 -0.59 -20.14
N ALA A 31 14.70 -0.55 -18.82
CA ALA A 31 15.12 -1.64 -17.95
C ALA A 31 14.08 -2.78 -17.95
N ASN A 32 14.56 -4.01 -18.10
CA ASN A 32 13.78 -5.24 -18.05
C ASN A 32 12.69 -5.35 -19.14
N PHE A 33 12.94 -4.86 -20.36
CA PHE A 33 11.99 -4.95 -21.47
C PHE A 33 12.25 -6.10 -22.46
N ASP A 34 13.29 -6.91 -22.25
CA ASP A 34 13.64 -8.00 -23.18
C ASP A 34 12.54 -9.09 -23.24
N GLU A 35 12.00 -9.50 -22.09
CA GLU A 35 10.93 -10.50 -22.00
C GLU A 35 9.84 -10.09 -20.99
N PHE A 36 8.58 -10.39 -21.28
CA PHE A 36 7.47 -10.16 -20.35
C PHE A 36 7.40 -11.27 -19.29
N ASP A 37 7.42 -12.51 -19.76
CA ASP A 37 7.53 -13.75 -18.99
C ASP A 37 8.51 -14.68 -19.70
N GLU A 38 8.91 -15.77 -19.06
CA GLU A 38 10.01 -16.64 -19.51
C GLU A 38 9.82 -17.09 -20.97
N GLY A 39 10.75 -16.67 -21.85
CA GLY A 39 10.72 -16.99 -23.29
C GLY A 39 9.68 -16.21 -24.10
N ASN A 40 9.00 -15.22 -23.51
CA ASN A 40 7.97 -14.42 -24.16
C ASN A 40 8.42 -12.95 -24.33
N ALA A 41 9.05 -12.67 -25.47
CA ALA A 41 9.57 -11.34 -25.79
C ALA A 41 8.50 -10.24 -25.84
N ILE A 42 8.83 -9.05 -25.34
CA ILE A 42 8.00 -7.84 -25.54
C ILE A 42 8.29 -7.31 -26.94
N ARG A 43 7.23 -7.16 -27.75
CA ARG A 43 7.31 -6.74 -29.16
C ARG A 43 6.95 -5.26 -29.34
N ALA A 44 6.06 -4.73 -28.49
CA ALA A 44 5.78 -3.30 -28.44
C ALA A 44 5.26 -2.89 -27.05
N PHE A 45 5.39 -1.60 -26.75
CA PHE A 45 4.90 -0.96 -25.54
C PHE A 45 4.24 0.38 -25.87
N ILE A 46 3.05 0.61 -25.33
CA ILE A 46 2.25 1.82 -25.56
C ILE A 46 1.88 2.42 -24.21
N ALA A 47 2.06 3.73 -24.06
CA ALA A 47 1.92 4.43 -22.79
C ALA A 47 1.35 5.85 -22.96
N ASP A 48 1.17 6.54 -21.84
CA ASP A 48 0.69 7.92 -21.77
C ASP A 48 1.69 8.97 -22.30
N ARG A 49 2.91 8.54 -22.64
CA ARG A 49 4.03 9.39 -23.13
C ARG A 49 4.41 9.10 -24.58
N GLY A 50 3.81 8.07 -25.19
CA GLY A 50 4.16 7.59 -26.52
C GLY A 50 4.19 6.07 -26.60
N PHE A 51 5.03 5.53 -27.49
CA PHE A 51 5.13 4.10 -27.74
C PHE A 51 6.53 3.71 -28.23
N PHE A 52 6.89 2.45 -28.01
CA PHE A 52 8.08 1.81 -28.56
C PHE A 52 7.71 0.53 -29.27
N VAL A 53 8.32 0.29 -30.43
CA VAL A 53 8.23 -0.98 -31.16
C VAL A 53 9.61 -1.61 -31.21
N PHE A 54 9.69 -2.85 -30.74
CA PHE A 54 10.91 -3.65 -30.64
C PHE A 54 10.99 -4.72 -31.74
N ASP A 55 9.87 -5.02 -32.38
CA ASP A 55 9.77 -6.00 -33.46
C ASP A 55 9.06 -5.37 -34.68
N PRO A 56 9.70 -5.33 -35.86
CA PRO A 56 9.12 -4.70 -37.05
C PRO A 56 7.87 -5.40 -37.57
N THR A 57 7.54 -6.60 -37.09
CA THR A 57 6.35 -7.36 -37.49
C THR A 57 5.11 -7.04 -36.63
N VAL A 58 5.21 -6.08 -35.69
CA VAL A 58 4.05 -5.56 -34.94
C VAL A 58 3.16 -4.71 -35.85
N SER A 59 1.85 -4.94 -35.77
CA SER A 59 0.85 -4.01 -36.29
C SER A 59 0.62 -2.89 -35.29
N LEU A 60 0.88 -1.66 -35.71
CA LEU A 60 0.68 -0.49 -34.87
C LEU A 60 -0.82 -0.18 -34.70
N VAL A 61 -1.64 -0.45 -35.73
CA VAL A 61 -3.10 -0.25 -35.69
C VAL A 61 -3.75 -1.10 -34.61
N ASP A 62 -3.46 -2.40 -34.58
CA ASP A 62 -4.02 -3.33 -33.58
C ASP A 62 -3.51 -3.02 -32.15
N ALA A 63 -2.23 -2.67 -32.02
CA ALA A 63 -1.65 -2.28 -30.73
C ALA A 63 -2.31 -1.00 -30.15
N LEU A 64 -2.52 0.02 -30.98
CA LEU A 64 -3.19 1.27 -30.60
C LEU A 64 -4.68 1.06 -30.32
N PHE A 65 -5.35 0.17 -31.08
CA PHE A 65 -6.73 -0.22 -30.82
C PHE A 65 -6.88 -0.79 -29.40
N HIS A 66 -6.06 -1.78 -29.02
CA HIS A 66 -6.13 -2.39 -27.70
C HIS A 66 -5.85 -1.39 -26.57
N TYR A 67 -4.90 -0.48 -26.78
CA TYR A 67 -4.60 0.62 -25.86
C TYR A 67 -5.79 1.58 -25.69
N LEU A 68 -6.41 2.05 -26.78
CA LEU A 68 -7.55 2.97 -26.72
C LEU A 68 -8.84 2.31 -26.28
N LYS A 69 -9.04 1.03 -26.57
CA LYS A 69 -10.14 0.24 -26.02
C LYS A 69 -10.09 0.26 -24.49
N ALA A 70 -8.91 0.01 -23.91
CA ALA A 70 -8.73 0.09 -22.46
C ALA A 70 -8.98 1.51 -21.92
N ALA A 71 -8.60 2.56 -22.65
CA ALA A 71 -8.92 3.93 -22.25
C ALA A 71 -10.43 4.23 -22.27
N ALA A 72 -11.12 3.82 -23.35
CA ALA A 72 -12.57 4.02 -23.51
C ALA A 72 -13.38 3.33 -22.41
N GLU A 73 -12.98 2.12 -22.01
CA GLU A 73 -13.59 1.36 -20.91
C GLU A 73 -13.43 2.02 -19.52
N GLN A 74 -12.51 2.99 -19.37
CA GLN A 74 -12.26 3.69 -18.10
C GLN A 74 -12.83 5.12 -18.07
N SER A 75 -13.48 5.54 -19.16
CA SER A 75 -14.18 6.83 -19.18
C SER A 75 -15.26 6.84 -18.09
N CYS A 76 -15.32 7.92 -17.30
CA CYS A 76 -16.41 8.12 -16.35
C CYS A 76 -17.69 8.66 -17.02
N GLY A 77 -17.62 9.06 -18.29
CA GLY A 77 -18.75 9.67 -18.97
C GLY A 77 -19.05 11.14 -18.61
N ALA A 78 -18.24 11.79 -17.78
CA ALA A 78 -18.50 13.17 -17.33
C ALA A 78 -18.22 14.25 -18.39
N CYS A 79 -17.13 14.12 -19.17
CA CYS A 79 -16.80 15.08 -20.23
C CYS A 79 -17.04 14.49 -21.62
N THR A 80 -17.75 15.24 -22.48
CA THR A 80 -18.08 14.84 -23.85
C THR A 80 -16.86 14.42 -24.68
N PRO A 81 -15.73 15.16 -24.67
CA PRO A 81 -14.55 14.82 -25.47
C PRO A 81 -14.04 13.41 -25.17
N CYS A 82 -13.77 13.07 -23.91
CA CYS A 82 -13.31 11.73 -23.54
C CYS A 82 -14.41 10.67 -23.72
N ARG A 83 -15.65 10.95 -23.27
CA ARG A 83 -16.77 9.99 -23.33
C ARG A 83 -17.07 9.50 -24.74
N ILE A 84 -17.15 10.43 -25.70
CA ILE A 84 -17.54 10.14 -27.07
C ILE A 84 -16.32 9.94 -27.94
N GLY A 85 -15.33 10.82 -27.85
CA GLY A 85 -14.15 10.79 -28.72
C GLY A 85 -13.35 9.49 -28.59
N THR A 86 -13.13 8.99 -27.37
CA THR A 86 -12.37 7.72 -27.20
C THR A 86 -13.11 6.52 -27.77
N VAL A 87 -14.44 6.51 -27.69
CA VAL A 87 -15.30 5.47 -28.25
C VAL A 87 -15.29 5.52 -29.77
N LEU A 88 -15.47 6.70 -30.36
CA LEU A 88 -15.45 6.88 -31.81
C LEU A 88 -14.10 6.48 -32.42
N ILE A 89 -12.99 6.91 -31.81
CA ILE A 89 -11.66 6.52 -32.27
C ILE A 89 -11.44 5.01 -32.13
N ARG A 90 -11.82 4.41 -30.99
CA ARG A 90 -11.73 2.95 -30.79
C ARG A 90 -12.51 2.19 -31.86
N ASP A 91 -13.72 2.62 -32.16
CA ASP A 91 -14.59 1.93 -33.12
C ASP A 91 -14.08 2.10 -34.56
N ALA A 92 -13.57 3.28 -34.91
CA ALA A 92 -12.89 3.49 -36.18
C ALA A 92 -11.65 2.59 -36.33
N LEU A 93 -10.81 2.48 -35.30
CA LEU A 93 -9.67 1.56 -35.31
C LEU A 93 -10.11 0.08 -35.38
N ASP A 94 -11.22 -0.30 -34.75
CA ASP A 94 -11.80 -1.64 -34.88
C ASP A 94 -12.27 -1.94 -36.32
N GLN A 95 -12.90 -0.96 -36.97
CA GLN A 95 -13.32 -1.08 -38.36
C GLN A 95 -12.12 -1.21 -39.29
N MET A 96 -11.14 -0.30 -39.14
CA MET A 96 -9.88 -0.29 -39.90
C MET A 96 -9.13 -1.61 -39.77
N ARG A 97 -8.91 -2.11 -38.54
CA ARG A 97 -8.19 -3.39 -38.32
C ARG A 97 -8.95 -4.59 -38.88
N ARG A 98 -10.28 -4.50 -39.07
CA ARG A 98 -11.10 -5.57 -39.64
C ARG A 98 -11.21 -5.49 -41.17
N GLY A 99 -10.55 -4.51 -41.80
CA GLY A 99 -10.65 -4.25 -43.24
C GLY A 99 -12.01 -3.70 -43.67
N LEU A 100 -12.76 -3.08 -42.75
CA LEU A 100 -14.06 -2.47 -43.02
C LEU A 100 -13.90 -0.96 -43.27
N ASP A 101 -14.85 -0.37 -43.99
CA ASP A 101 -14.92 1.07 -44.16
C ASP A 101 -15.17 1.74 -42.80
N ALA A 102 -14.18 2.51 -42.34
CA ALA A 102 -14.26 3.20 -41.08
C ALA A 102 -15.10 4.47 -41.22
N ALA A 103 -15.93 4.76 -40.21
CA ALA A 103 -16.75 5.97 -40.19
C ALA A 103 -15.93 7.27 -40.03
N LEU A 104 -14.66 7.16 -39.64
CA LEU A 104 -13.73 8.27 -39.45
C LEU A 104 -12.48 8.08 -40.30
N THR A 105 -11.98 9.17 -40.89
CA THR A 105 -10.67 9.21 -41.53
C THR A 105 -9.55 9.32 -40.49
N LEU A 106 -8.29 9.14 -40.91
CA LEU A 106 -7.14 9.38 -40.03
C LEU A 106 -7.07 10.84 -39.55
N ASP A 107 -7.46 11.81 -40.39
CA ASP A 107 -7.48 13.22 -40.02
C ASP A 107 -8.58 13.53 -39.00
N ASP A 108 -9.76 12.89 -39.13
CA ASP A 108 -10.81 12.96 -38.10
C ASP A 108 -10.31 12.39 -36.76
N ILE A 109 -9.57 11.29 -36.80
CA ILE A 109 -8.96 10.68 -35.61
C ILE A 109 -7.95 11.63 -34.96
N VAL A 110 -7.10 12.32 -35.74
CA VAL A 110 -6.17 13.33 -35.21
C VAL A 110 -6.94 14.47 -34.54
N MET A 111 -7.95 15.02 -35.22
CA MET A 111 -8.77 16.12 -34.71
C MET A 111 -9.46 15.74 -33.40
N LEU A 112 -10.11 14.57 -33.35
CA LEU A 112 -10.75 14.07 -32.13
C LEU A 112 -9.72 13.78 -31.03
N GLY A 113 -8.56 13.22 -31.38
CA GLY A 113 -7.47 12.95 -30.46
C GLY A 113 -6.96 14.22 -29.77
N GLU A 114 -6.75 15.30 -30.53
CA GLU A 114 -6.36 16.61 -30.00
C GLU A 114 -7.46 17.21 -29.12
N GLN A 115 -8.72 17.13 -29.55
CA GLN A 115 -9.84 17.59 -28.75
C GLN A 115 -9.90 16.86 -27.41
N ILE A 116 -9.77 15.53 -27.40
CA ILE A 116 -9.70 14.71 -26.19
C ILE A 116 -8.57 15.19 -25.29
N ARG A 117 -7.35 15.34 -25.83
CA ARG A 117 -6.15 15.74 -25.08
C ARG A 117 -6.32 17.11 -24.42
N GLN A 118 -6.82 18.09 -25.14
CA GLN A 118 -6.85 19.49 -24.71
C GLN A 118 -8.05 19.83 -23.81
N THR A 119 -9.19 19.13 -23.97
CA THR A 119 -10.46 19.54 -23.36
C THR A 119 -11.03 18.53 -22.35
N SER A 120 -10.37 17.39 -22.15
CA SER A 120 -10.76 16.45 -21.09
C SER A 120 -10.43 16.96 -19.68
N LEU A 121 -11.33 16.69 -18.74
CA LEU A 121 -11.23 17.19 -17.36
C LEU A 121 -10.23 16.43 -16.47
N CYS A 122 -9.73 15.28 -16.91
CA CYS A 122 -8.96 14.37 -16.04
C CYS A 122 -7.75 13.77 -16.74
N GLY A 123 -6.83 13.21 -15.94
CA GLY A 123 -5.58 12.66 -16.43
C GLY A 123 -5.72 11.55 -17.46
N LEU A 124 -6.77 10.73 -17.38
CA LEU A 124 -7.05 9.70 -18.40
C LEU A 124 -7.24 10.33 -19.79
N GLY A 125 -8.22 11.24 -19.90
CA GLY A 125 -8.58 11.85 -21.18
C GLY A 125 -7.46 12.74 -21.73
N GLN A 126 -6.72 13.41 -20.85
CA GLN A 126 -5.60 14.25 -21.26
C GLN A 126 -4.43 13.45 -21.85
N THR A 127 -4.27 12.17 -21.52
CA THR A 127 -3.10 11.40 -22.00
C THR A 127 -3.43 10.19 -22.85
N CYS A 128 -4.68 9.73 -22.89
CA CYS A 128 -5.02 8.52 -23.63
C CYS A 128 -4.82 8.68 -25.14
N ALA A 129 -4.85 9.88 -25.70
CA ALA A 129 -4.62 10.09 -27.15
C ALA A 129 -3.14 10.30 -27.51
N VAL A 130 -2.23 10.48 -26.54
CA VAL A 130 -0.84 10.91 -26.80
C VAL A 130 -0.09 9.95 -27.74
N ALA A 131 -0.13 8.64 -27.46
CA ALA A 131 0.56 7.65 -28.29
C ALA A 131 -0.03 7.55 -29.70
N LEU A 132 -1.36 7.68 -29.84
CA LEU A 132 -2.03 7.68 -31.14
C LEU A 132 -1.64 8.91 -31.97
N LEU A 133 -1.70 10.10 -31.37
CA LEU A 133 -1.32 11.35 -32.04
C LEU A 133 0.14 11.34 -32.45
N ALA A 134 1.03 10.84 -31.59
CA ALA A 134 2.44 10.67 -31.90
C ALA A 134 2.66 9.69 -33.08
N ALA A 135 1.95 8.57 -33.10
CA ALA A 135 2.02 7.61 -34.20
C ALA A 135 1.53 8.21 -35.53
N LEU A 136 0.41 8.96 -35.51
CA LEU A 136 -0.14 9.61 -36.70
C LEU A 136 0.66 10.83 -37.16
N ARG A 137 1.48 11.43 -36.28
CA ARG A 137 2.36 12.54 -36.62
C ARG A 137 3.65 12.05 -37.28
N ASP A 138 4.35 11.10 -36.64
CA ASP A 138 5.70 10.71 -37.03
C ASP A 138 5.76 9.41 -37.85
N PHE A 139 4.70 8.58 -37.82
CA PHE A 139 4.66 7.26 -38.45
C PHE A 139 3.36 7.01 -39.24
N ARG A 140 2.73 8.06 -39.77
CA ARG A 140 1.47 7.99 -40.53
C ARG A 140 1.54 7.02 -41.71
N GLU A 141 2.59 7.12 -42.51
CA GLU A 141 2.78 6.30 -43.70
C GLU A 141 2.72 4.80 -43.38
N ARG A 142 3.20 4.40 -42.20
CA ARG A 142 3.18 2.99 -41.78
C ARG A 142 1.76 2.53 -41.43
N ILE A 143 0.99 3.37 -40.76
CA ILE A 143 -0.43 3.10 -40.50
C ILE A 143 -1.17 2.98 -41.84
N GLU A 144 -0.92 3.90 -42.78
CA GLU A 144 -1.53 3.85 -44.12
C GLU A 144 -1.12 2.59 -44.89
N GLN A 145 0.14 2.16 -44.82
CA GLN A 145 0.62 0.92 -45.43
C GLN A 145 -0.03 -0.34 -44.84
N GLU A 146 -0.24 -0.40 -43.52
CA GLU A 146 -0.95 -1.50 -42.87
C GLU A 146 -2.41 -1.57 -43.35
N LEU A 147 -3.07 -0.41 -43.49
CA LEU A 147 -4.48 -0.30 -43.88
C LEU A 147 -4.74 -0.47 -45.38
N ALA A 148 -3.79 -0.09 -46.24
CA ALA A 148 -3.91 -0.17 -47.70
C ALA A 148 -4.18 -1.60 -48.23
N GLN A 149 -3.87 -2.61 -47.42
CA GLN A 149 -4.13 -4.01 -47.78
C GLN A 149 -5.62 -4.37 -47.75
N HIS A 150 -6.48 -3.57 -47.12
CA HIS A 150 -7.92 -3.82 -46.92
C HIS A 150 -8.23 -5.25 -46.44
N ARG A 151 -7.34 -5.80 -45.60
CA ARG A 151 -7.47 -7.14 -45.04
C ARG A 151 -7.54 -7.07 -43.52
N PRO A 152 -8.25 -8.01 -42.88
CA PRO A 152 -8.23 -8.11 -41.42
C PRO A 152 -6.81 -8.29 -40.88
N ILE A 153 -6.42 -7.42 -39.96
CA ILE A 153 -5.18 -7.49 -39.20
C ILE A 153 -5.37 -8.53 -38.09
N PRO A 154 -4.48 -9.54 -37.99
CA PRO A 154 -4.54 -10.53 -36.92
C PRO A 154 -4.38 -9.87 -35.54
N ALA A 155 -5.24 -10.25 -34.59
CA ALA A 155 -5.16 -9.77 -33.22
C ALA A 155 -3.83 -10.20 -32.56
N GLN A 156 -3.11 -9.27 -31.97
CA GLN A 156 -1.83 -9.55 -31.33
C GLN A 156 -2.02 -9.94 -29.87
N HIS A 157 -1.07 -10.74 -29.36
CA HIS A 157 -1.05 -11.10 -27.95
C HIS A 157 -0.54 -9.94 -27.10
N GLY A 158 -1.12 -9.75 -25.92
CA GLY A 158 -0.71 -8.68 -25.05
C GLY A 158 -1.64 -8.45 -23.87
N MET A 159 -1.42 -7.35 -23.17
CA MET A 159 -2.33 -6.88 -22.14
C MET A 159 -2.31 -5.36 -22.01
N ALA A 160 -3.48 -4.80 -21.68
CA ALA A 160 -3.59 -3.45 -21.19
C ALA A 160 -3.60 -3.44 -19.65
N TYR A 161 -3.06 -2.37 -19.07
CA TYR A 161 -2.97 -2.14 -17.65
C TYR A 161 -3.32 -0.69 -17.34
N VAL A 162 -4.45 -0.51 -16.66
CA VAL A 162 -4.90 0.79 -16.19
C VAL A 162 -4.49 0.93 -14.73
N THR A 163 -3.81 2.03 -14.41
CA THR A 163 -3.38 2.35 -13.05
C THR A 163 -3.35 3.85 -12.81
N ALA A 164 -2.98 4.28 -11.61
CA ALA A 164 -2.74 5.68 -11.27
C ALA A 164 -1.62 5.75 -10.20
N PRO A 165 -0.95 6.90 -10.02
CA PRO A 165 0.10 7.06 -9.01
C PRO A 165 -0.33 6.62 -7.60
N CYS A 166 -1.55 6.99 -7.18
CA CYS A 166 -2.10 6.60 -5.88
C CYS A 166 -2.38 5.09 -5.75
N ILE A 167 -2.69 4.41 -6.87
CA ILE A 167 -2.88 2.94 -6.91
C ILE A 167 -1.52 2.28 -6.75
N GLU A 168 -0.50 2.72 -7.52
CA GLU A 168 0.82 2.10 -7.47
C GLU A 168 1.56 2.38 -6.16
N ALA A 169 1.34 3.53 -5.53
CA ALA A 169 1.94 3.80 -4.22
C ALA A 169 1.26 3.02 -3.08
N CYS A 170 -0.02 2.68 -3.20
CA CYS A 170 -0.70 1.87 -2.19
C CYS A 170 -0.16 0.42 -2.20
N PRO A 171 0.35 -0.11 -1.07
CA PRO A 171 0.84 -1.50 -1.03
C PRO A 171 -0.22 -2.53 -1.43
N SER A 172 -1.46 -2.31 -1.03
CA SER A 172 -2.62 -3.16 -1.39
C SER A 172 -3.19 -2.88 -2.79
N LYS A 173 -2.64 -1.90 -3.53
CA LYS A 173 -3.07 -1.52 -4.88
C LYS A 173 -4.58 -1.22 -4.98
N VAL A 174 -5.11 -0.53 -3.97
CA VAL A 174 -6.50 -0.09 -3.92
C VAL A 174 -6.77 0.85 -5.10
N ASN A 175 -7.89 0.66 -5.79
CA ASN A 175 -8.29 1.54 -6.87
C ASN A 175 -8.88 2.85 -6.33
N VAL A 176 -8.00 3.76 -5.90
CA VAL A 176 -8.36 5.01 -5.24
C VAL A 176 -9.33 5.86 -6.07
N PRO A 177 -9.08 6.15 -7.36
CA PRO A 177 -10.01 6.97 -8.13
C PRO A 177 -11.39 6.34 -8.24
N ARG A 178 -11.50 5.01 -8.38
CA ARG A 178 -12.79 4.32 -8.51
C ARG A 178 -13.64 4.45 -7.25
N TYR A 179 -13.05 4.28 -6.07
CA TYR A 179 -13.85 4.39 -4.85
C TYR A 179 -14.22 5.85 -4.57
N ILE A 180 -13.37 6.82 -4.94
CA ILE A 180 -13.71 8.25 -4.89
C ILE A 180 -14.85 8.59 -5.85
N ASP A 181 -14.84 8.03 -7.07
CA ASP A 181 -15.92 8.18 -8.04
C ASP A 181 -17.27 7.69 -7.44
N TYR A 182 -17.27 6.55 -6.72
CA TYR A 182 -18.49 6.07 -6.05
C TYR A 182 -19.00 6.99 -4.94
N ILE A 183 -18.12 7.64 -4.17
CA ILE A 183 -18.54 8.63 -3.17
C ILE A 183 -19.15 9.84 -3.89
N ARG A 184 -18.52 10.29 -4.98
CA ARG A 184 -18.99 11.40 -5.81
C ARG A 184 -20.39 11.14 -6.38
N ASP A 185 -20.66 9.89 -6.76
CA ASP A 185 -21.94 9.44 -7.30
C ASP A 185 -23.00 9.18 -6.21
N GLY A 186 -22.69 9.46 -4.94
CA GLY A 186 -23.61 9.25 -3.81
C GLY A 186 -23.80 7.78 -3.43
N LYS A 187 -22.83 6.91 -3.75
CA LYS A 187 -22.87 5.46 -3.52
C LYS A 187 -21.70 4.97 -2.64
N PRO A 188 -21.59 5.44 -1.38
CA PRO A 188 -20.48 5.07 -0.49
C PRO A 188 -20.35 3.56 -0.25
N GLU A 189 -21.43 2.79 -0.33
CA GLU A 189 -21.43 1.33 -0.23
C GLU A 189 -20.63 0.66 -1.37
N ASN A 190 -20.72 1.17 -2.60
CA ASN A 190 -19.90 0.69 -3.71
C ASN A 190 -18.43 1.08 -3.53
N SER A 191 -18.19 2.23 -2.91
CA SER A 191 -16.84 2.67 -2.53
C SER A 191 -16.20 1.67 -1.56
N LEU A 192 -16.94 1.24 -0.54
CA LEU A 192 -16.49 0.20 0.39
C LEU A 192 -16.22 -1.12 -0.32
N GLY A 193 -17.08 -1.54 -1.26
CA GLY A 193 -16.86 -2.73 -2.07
C GLY A 193 -15.50 -2.72 -2.80
N VAL A 194 -15.02 -1.56 -3.27
CA VAL A 194 -13.70 -1.43 -3.90
C VAL A 194 -12.56 -1.66 -2.89
N LEU A 195 -12.73 -1.23 -1.64
CA LEU A 195 -11.78 -1.46 -0.55
C LEU A 195 -11.75 -2.94 -0.15
N LEU A 196 -12.93 -3.55 0.03
CA LEU A 196 -13.13 -4.95 0.41
C LEU A 196 -12.61 -5.96 -0.63
N GLN A 197 -12.46 -5.54 -1.90
CA GLN A 197 -11.74 -6.35 -2.90
C GLN A 197 -10.25 -6.53 -2.56
N LYS A 198 -9.69 -5.70 -1.67
CA LYS A 198 -8.28 -5.72 -1.28
C LYS A 198 -8.07 -6.21 0.14
N TYR A 199 -8.86 -5.74 1.10
CA TYR A 199 -8.76 -6.14 2.50
C TYR A 199 -10.04 -5.82 3.27
N PRO A 200 -10.35 -6.57 4.35
CA PRO A 200 -11.58 -6.36 5.13
C PRO A 200 -11.50 -5.16 6.09
N MET A 201 -10.31 -4.66 6.43
CA MET A 201 -10.11 -3.66 7.50
C MET A 201 -10.11 -2.20 6.98
N ALA A 202 -11.16 -1.80 6.26
CA ALA A 202 -11.33 -0.47 5.69
C ALA A 202 -11.39 0.69 6.70
N ALA A 203 -12.18 0.56 7.77
CA ALA A 203 -12.35 1.50 8.88
C ALA A 203 -11.04 1.70 9.63
N THR A 204 -10.33 0.61 9.93
CA THR A 204 -8.98 0.65 10.51
C THR A 204 -8.03 1.41 9.60
N CYS A 205 -8.00 1.07 8.30
CA CYS A 205 -7.16 1.77 7.32
C CYS A 205 -7.59 3.23 7.07
N GLY A 206 -8.82 3.61 7.44
CA GLY A 206 -9.31 4.99 7.42
C GLY A 206 -8.79 5.82 8.59
N ARG A 207 -8.30 5.17 9.65
CA ARG A 207 -7.83 5.80 10.90
C ARG A 207 -6.32 5.82 11.04
N VAL A 208 -5.63 4.73 10.68
CA VAL A 208 -4.20 4.57 11.00
C VAL A 208 -3.28 4.40 9.79
N CYS A 209 -3.80 4.47 8.57
CA CYS A 209 -2.97 4.35 7.37
C CYS A 209 -2.02 5.55 7.21
N VAL A 210 -0.77 5.28 6.82
CA VAL A 210 0.28 6.29 6.59
C VAL A 210 0.22 6.99 5.22
N ARG A 211 -0.83 6.73 4.43
CA ARG A 211 -1.19 7.53 3.24
C ARG A 211 -0.16 7.58 2.10
N TYR A 212 0.52 6.46 1.77
CA TYR A 212 1.39 6.38 0.57
C TYR A 212 0.70 6.86 -0.72
N CYS A 213 -0.60 6.60 -0.84
CA CYS A 213 -1.43 7.05 -1.93
C CYS A 213 -1.57 8.59 -2.02
N GLU A 214 -1.54 9.30 -0.89
CA GLU A 214 -1.55 10.77 -0.85
C GLU A 214 -0.16 11.35 -1.16
N GLN A 215 0.91 10.68 -0.70
CA GLN A 215 2.29 11.06 -1.03
C GLN A 215 2.56 11.04 -2.55
N ALA A 216 1.95 10.09 -3.26
CA ALA A 216 2.00 9.98 -4.72
C ALA A 216 0.88 10.76 -5.44
N CYS A 217 0.00 11.45 -4.72
CA CYS A 217 -1.12 12.17 -5.34
C CYS A 217 -0.60 13.36 -6.14
N ARG A 218 -0.88 13.39 -7.45
CA ARG A 218 -0.49 14.51 -8.34
C ARG A 218 -1.14 15.85 -7.98
N ARG A 219 -2.20 15.85 -7.17
CA ARG A 219 -2.86 17.09 -6.72
C ARG A 219 -1.94 17.97 -5.86
N LYS A 220 -0.93 17.37 -5.21
CA LYS A 220 0.09 18.10 -4.42
C LYS A 220 0.91 19.11 -5.22
N PHE A 221 0.91 19.01 -6.56
CA PHE A 221 1.60 19.94 -7.45
C PHE A 221 0.73 21.15 -7.84
N ILE A 222 -0.49 21.22 -7.31
CA ILE A 222 -1.44 22.34 -7.52
C ILE A 222 -1.74 22.97 -6.16
N ASP A 223 -2.28 22.18 -5.24
CA ASP A 223 -2.53 22.57 -3.85
C ASP A 223 -2.07 21.45 -2.89
N GLU A 224 -2.99 20.70 -2.29
CA GLU A 224 -2.69 19.61 -1.37
C GLU A 224 -3.13 18.27 -1.93
N ALA A 225 -2.58 17.16 -1.43
CA ALA A 225 -3.11 15.85 -1.78
C ALA A 225 -4.62 15.75 -1.48
N VAL A 226 -5.31 14.91 -2.25
CA VAL A 226 -6.68 14.52 -1.91
C VAL A 226 -6.66 13.79 -0.57
N GLY A 227 -7.63 14.07 0.31
CA GLY A 227 -7.87 13.42 1.59
C GLY A 227 -8.34 11.98 1.42
N ILE A 228 -7.48 11.12 0.88
CA ILE A 228 -7.78 9.73 0.53
C ILE A 228 -8.07 8.90 1.79
N LYS A 229 -7.30 9.10 2.88
CA LYS A 229 -7.58 8.49 4.20
C LYS A 229 -8.91 8.99 4.76
N THR A 230 -9.14 10.30 4.73
CA THR A 230 -10.37 10.95 5.20
C THR A 230 -11.61 10.41 4.48
N LEU A 231 -11.58 10.31 3.15
CA LEU A 231 -12.66 9.71 2.36
C LEU A 231 -12.85 8.22 2.66
N LYS A 232 -11.76 7.48 2.90
CA LYS A 232 -11.84 6.06 3.28
C LYS A 232 -12.53 5.90 4.64
N ARG A 233 -12.19 6.75 5.61
CA ARG A 233 -12.85 6.78 6.92
C ARG A 233 -14.34 7.07 6.78
N TYR A 234 -14.69 8.13 6.06
CA TYR A 234 -16.09 8.48 5.78
C TYR A 234 -16.88 7.27 5.27
N VAL A 235 -16.38 6.59 4.24
CA VAL A 235 -17.02 5.41 3.63
C VAL A 235 -17.21 4.28 4.63
N ALA A 236 -16.20 4.01 5.45
CA ALA A 236 -16.26 2.93 6.43
C ALA A 236 -17.24 3.26 7.57
N ASP A 237 -17.25 4.50 8.03
CA ASP A 237 -18.13 4.94 9.12
C ASP A 237 -19.60 5.07 8.67
N GLN A 238 -19.88 5.14 7.36
CA GLN A 238 -21.26 5.01 6.83
C GLN A 238 -21.83 3.59 6.97
N GLN A 239 -21.05 2.58 7.37
CA GLN A 239 -21.53 1.21 7.54
C GLN A 239 -22.30 1.02 8.85
N SER A 240 -23.45 1.65 8.94
CA SER A 240 -24.37 1.50 10.07
C SER A 240 -25.81 1.29 9.60
N GLY A 241 -26.63 0.73 10.48
CA GLY A 241 -28.05 0.53 10.23
C GLY A 241 -28.37 -0.51 9.14
N PRO A 242 -29.58 -0.45 8.54
CA PRO A 242 -30.07 -1.47 7.60
C PRO A 242 -29.27 -1.62 6.31
N HIS A 243 -28.47 -0.61 5.94
CA HIS A 243 -27.69 -0.56 4.71
C HIS A 243 -26.23 -0.99 4.89
N ALA A 244 -25.81 -1.32 6.11
CA ALA A 244 -24.49 -1.86 6.37
C ALA A 244 -24.29 -3.19 5.62
N LEU A 245 -23.11 -3.39 5.05
CA LEU A 245 -22.75 -4.65 4.42
C LEU A 245 -22.77 -5.77 5.48
N LYS A 246 -23.57 -6.81 5.22
CA LYS A 246 -23.64 -8.00 6.07
C LYS A 246 -22.83 -9.11 5.45
N PHE A 247 -21.85 -9.61 6.20
CA PHE A 247 -21.09 -10.78 5.81
C PHE A 247 -21.82 -12.03 6.26
N THR A 248 -21.86 -13.04 5.40
CA THR A 248 -22.47 -14.33 5.69
C THR A 248 -21.77 -15.41 4.88
N ARG A 249 -21.90 -16.66 5.31
CA ARG A 249 -21.41 -17.83 4.56
C ARG A 249 -21.99 -17.93 3.16
N ASP A 250 -23.18 -17.38 2.90
CA ASP A 250 -23.85 -17.38 1.60
C ASP A 250 -23.08 -16.57 0.52
N MET A 251 -22.16 -15.70 0.94
CA MET A 251 -21.27 -14.99 0.01
C MET A 251 -20.27 -15.94 -0.66
N ILE A 252 -20.00 -17.09 -0.06
CA ILE A 252 -19.08 -18.11 -0.59
C ILE A 252 -19.82 -18.93 -1.65
N ARG A 253 -19.74 -18.49 -2.91
CA ARG A 253 -20.48 -19.11 -4.03
C ARG A 253 -20.15 -20.59 -4.27
N LYS A 254 -18.92 -21.00 -3.97
CA LYS A 254 -18.41 -22.36 -4.23
C LYS A 254 -17.50 -22.81 -3.08
N PRO A 255 -18.07 -23.32 -1.98
CA PRO A 255 -17.29 -23.95 -0.93
C PRO A 255 -16.48 -25.12 -1.50
N LEU A 256 -15.24 -25.28 -1.06
CA LEU A 256 -14.40 -26.42 -1.43
C LEU A 256 -14.70 -27.62 -0.52
N ALA A 257 -14.27 -28.81 -0.94
CA ALA A 257 -14.41 -30.03 -0.15
C ALA A 257 -13.81 -29.87 1.25
N ASP A 258 -14.36 -30.56 2.24
CA ASP A 258 -14.01 -30.42 3.66
C ASP A 258 -12.50 -30.62 3.96
N GLY A 259 -11.80 -31.38 3.11
CA GLY A 259 -10.34 -31.58 3.20
C GLY A 259 -9.48 -30.42 2.67
N MET A 260 -10.08 -29.33 2.17
CA MET A 260 -9.39 -28.13 1.67
C MET A 260 -9.23 -27.10 2.79
N ARG A 261 -8.44 -27.48 3.79
CA ARG A 261 -8.21 -26.69 5.02
C ARG A 261 -6.89 -25.94 4.95
N VAL A 262 -6.88 -24.70 5.43
CA VAL A 262 -5.68 -23.86 5.58
C VAL A 262 -5.59 -23.35 7.02
N ALA A 263 -4.41 -23.47 7.63
CA ALA A 263 -4.12 -22.91 8.94
C ALA A 263 -3.38 -21.57 8.81
N LEU A 264 -3.79 -20.57 9.58
CA LEU A 264 -3.08 -19.30 9.70
C LEU A 264 -2.63 -19.13 11.14
N VAL A 265 -1.37 -18.77 11.34
CA VAL A 265 -0.81 -18.50 12.67
C VAL A 265 -0.60 -17.00 12.79
N GLY A 266 -1.39 -16.36 13.66
CA GLY A 266 -1.47 -14.92 13.86
C GLY A 266 -2.76 -14.33 13.28
N ALA A 267 -3.61 -13.78 14.14
CA ALA A 267 -4.83 -13.04 13.86
C ALA A 267 -4.58 -11.53 13.70
N GLY A 268 -3.36 -11.11 13.38
CA GLY A 268 -3.04 -9.74 12.99
C GLY A 268 -3.51 -9.39 11.56
N PRO A 269 -3.28 -8.15 11.09
CA PRO A 269 -3.80 -7.68 9.79
C PRO A 269 -3.41 -8.55 8.58
N ALA A 270 -2.21 -9.14 8.59
CA ALA A 270 -1.78 -10.07 7.54
C ALA A 270 -2.60 -11.36 7.55
N GLY A 271 -2.80 -11.96 8.72
CA GLY A 271 -3.59 -13.18 8.89
C GLY A 271 -5.06 -12.96 8.57
N ILE A 272 -5.66 -11.88 9.07
CA ILE A 272 -7.06 -11.52 8.78
C ILE A 272 -7.28 -11.31 7.29
N SER A 273 -6.41 -10.55 6.61
CA SER A 273 -6.52 -10.37 5.15
C SER A 273 -6.37 -11.69 4.40
N CYS A 274 -5.42 -12.55 4.79
CA CYS A 274 -5.23 -13.87 4.17
C CYS A 274 -6.46 -14.77 4.37
N ALA A 275 -6.98 -14.85 5.60
CA ALA A 275 -8.16 -15.64 5.94
C ALA A 275 -9.38 -15.19 5.13
N TYR A 276 -9.65 -13.88 5.09
CA TYR A 276 -10.75 -13.30 4.34
C TYR A 276 -10.72 -13.74 2.86
N HIS A 277 -9.57 -13.63 2.19
CA HIS A 277 -9.46 -13.99 0.78
C HIS A 277 -9.50 -15.50 0.52
N LEU A 278 -9.03 -16.32 1.44
CA LEU A 278 -9.14 -17.79 1.36
C LEU A 278 -10.58 -18.26 1.57
N LEU A 279 -11.31 -17.68 2.54
CA LEU A 279 -12.72 -17.96 2.79
C LEU A 279 -13.58 -17.62 1.57
N LEU A 280 -13.38 -16.45 0.96
CA LEU A 280 -14.08 -16.06 -0.27
C LEU A 280 -13.80 -16.99 -1.47
N ARG A 281 -12.69 -17.75 -1.43
CA ARG A 281 -12.34 -18.79 -2.42
C ARG A 281 -12.91 -20.17 -2.07
N GLY A 282 -13.58 -20.30 -0.93
CA GLY A 282 -14.24 -21.52 -0.48
C GLY A 282 -13.39 -22.43 0.40
N TYR A 283 -12.19 -22.02 0.81
CA TYR A 283 -11.37 -22.81 1.74
C TYR A 283 -11.96 -22.81 3.16
N HIS A 284 -11.69 -23.87 3.89
CA HIS A 284 -11.97 -23.94 5.34
C HIS A 284 -10.77 -23.39 6.10
N VAL A 285 -10.98 -22.34 6.87
CA VAL A 285 -9.89 -21.55 7.45
C VAL A 285 -9.95 -21.54 8.96
N ASP A 286 -8.84 -21.95 9.58
CA ASP A 286 -8.62 -21.88 11.03
C ASP A 286 -7.47 -20.91 11.32
N VAL A 287 -7.72 -19.92 12.18
CA VAL A 287 -6.76 -18.89 12.56
C VAL A 287 -6.37 -19.08 14.03
N PHE A 288 -5.12 -19.43 14.27
CA PHE A 288 -4.54 -19.64 15.59
C PHE A 288 -3.88 -18.36 16.07
N ASP A 289 -4.14 -17.93 17.31
CA ASP A 289 -3.43 -16.80 17.92
C ASP A 289 -3.15 -17.06 19.40
N LYS A 290 -2.06 -16.49 19.91
CA LYS A 290 -1.68 -16.57 21.32
C LYS A 290 -2.45 -15.58 22.20
N ALA A 291 -2.99 -14.52 21.60
CA ALA A 291 -3.85 -13.56 22.26
C ALA A 291 -5.29 -14.10 22.37
N SER A 292 -6.07 -13.49 23.26
CA SER A 292 -7.48 -13.80 23.48
C SER A 292 -8.43 -13.13 22.48
N GLN A 293 -7.91 -12.28 21.59
CA GLN A 293 -8.69 -11.50 20.63
C GLN A 293 -7.95 -11.28 19.29
N ALA A 294 -8.72 -11.09 18.23
CA ALA A 294 -8.21 -10.84 16.89
C ALA A 294 -7.74 -9.39 16.69
N GLY A 295 -6.92 -9.16 15.67
CA GLY A 295 -6.41 -7.85 15.26
C GLY A 295 -4.93 -7.61 15.57
N GLY A 296 -4.30 -8.49 16.38
CA GLY A 296 -2.87 -8.41 16.72
C GLY A 296 -2.47 -7.03 17.27
N MET A 297 -1.33 -6.49 16.85
CA MET A 297 -0.86 -5.16 17.31
C MET A 297 -1.81 -3.99 16.98
N ALA A 298 -2.72 -4.14 16.01
CA ALA A 298 -3.76 -3.12 15.80
C ALA A 298 -4.76 -3.09 16.96
N GLN A 299 -5.08 -4.27 17.50
CA GLN A 299 -6.00 -4.44 18.63
C GLN A 299 -5.35 -4.08 19.96
N ILE A 300 -4.13 -4.54 20.21
CA ILE A 300 -3.52 -4.39 21.55
C ILE A 300 -2.46 -3.29 21.63
N GLY A 301 -1.93 -2.80 20.50
CA GLY A 301 -0.81 -1.85 20.48
C GLY A 301 -1.19 -0.42 20.13
N ILE A 302 -2.11 -0.21 19.17
CA ILE A 302 -2.53 1.14 18.78
C ILE A 302 -3.51 1.69 19.81
N PRO A 303 -3.35 2.89 20.39
CA PRO A 303 -4.28 3.39 21.39
C PRO A 303 -5.72 3.63 20.88
N SER A 304 -6.71 3.43 21.76
CA SER A 304 -8.14 3.55 21.44
C SER A 304 -8.55 4.94 20.93
N TYR A 305 -7.82 5.99 21.32
CA TYR A 305 -8.09 7.34 20.86
C TYR A 305 -7.78 7.55 19.37
N ARG A 306 -6.96 6.68 18.76
CA ARG A 306 -6.71 6.64 17.30
C ARG A 306 -7.49 5.55 16.59
N LEU A 307 -7.65 4.40 17.24
CA LEU A 307 -8.31 3.23 16.67
C LEU A 307 -9.25 2.60 17.71
N PRO A 308 -10.55 2.93 17.66
CA PRO A 308 -11.55 2.30 18.51
C PRO A 308 -11.55 0.78 18.33
N LYS A 309 -11.57 0.06 19.45
CA LYS A 309 -11.46 -1.41 19.49
C LYS A 309 -12.69 -2.09 18.92
N ASP A 310 -13.88 -1.57 19.20
CA ASP A 310 -15.12 -2.09 18.65
C ASP A 310 -15.15 -1.99 17.12
N THR A 311 -14.66 -0.86 16.57
CA THR A 311 -14.55 -0.68 15.11
C THR A 311 -13.63 -1.72 14.49
N LEU A 312 -12.50 -2.04 15.14
CA LEU A 312 -11.58 -3.08 14.67
C LEU A 312 -12.19 -4.48 14.79
N ALA A 313 -12.88 -4.77 15.90
CA ALA A 313 -13.55 -6.04 16.14
C ALA A 313 -14.58 -6.35 15.05
N LEU A 314 -15.41 -5.37 14.66
CA LEU A 314 -16.37 -5.49 13.56
C LEU A 314 -15.69 -5.92 12.23
N GLU A 315 -14.45 -5.51 11.99
CA GLU A 315 -13.71 -5.87 10.78
C GLU A 315 -13.02 -7.23 10.88
N THR A 316 -12.66 -7.68 12.08
CA THR A 316 -12.09 -9.02 12.29
C THR A 316 -13.16 -10.10 12.39
N ASP A 317 -14.34 -9.77 12.89
CA ASP A 317 -15.49 -10.68 13.00
C ASP A 317 -16.05 -11.12 11.65
N ILE A 318 -15.74 -10.37 10.58
CA ILE A 318 -15.98 -10.78 9.18
C ILE A 318 -15.46 -12.20 8.92
N ILE A 319 -14.35 -12.60 9.56
CA ILE A 319 -13.80 -13.95 9.42
C ILE A 319 -14.76 -15.01 9.96
N VAL A 320 -15.37 -14.77 11.11
CA VAL A 320 -16.37 -15.67 11.72
C VAL A 320 -17.66 -15.66 10.91
N ASP A 321 -18.11 -14.50 10.46
CA ASP A 321 -19.32 -14.35 9.62
C ASP A 321 -19.23 -15.12 8.30
N LEU A 322 -18.03 -15.16 7.71
CA LEU A 322 -17.72 -15.96 6.53
C LEU A 322 -17.51 -17.45 6.84
N GLY A 323 -17.53 -17.86 8.11
CA GLY A 323 -17.44 -19.24 8.56
C GLY A 323 -16.03 -19.73 8.90
N GLY A 324 -15.05 -18.83 8.99
CA GLY A 324 -13.74 -19.13 9.56
C GLY A 324 -13.81 -19.29 11.08
N ARG A 325 -12.75 -19.85 11.67
CA ARG A 325 -12.67 -20.08 13.13
C ARG A 325 -11.41 -19.47 13.72
N PHE A 326 -11.56 -18.75 14.82
CA PHE A 326 -10.45 -18.35 15.66
C PHE A 326 -10.18 -19.40 16.74
N LEU A 327 -8.92 -19.73 16.94
CA LEU A 327 -8.41 -20.57 18.02
C LEU A 327 -7.43 -19.72 18.84
N PHE A 328 -8.00 -18.95 19.77
CA PHE A 328 -7.26 -18.08 20.67
C PHE A 328 -6.53 -18.86 21.76
N ASP A 329 -5.65 -18.15 22.47
CA ASP A 329 -4.82 -18.68 23.57
C ASP A 329 -3.93 -19.88 23.18
N GLN A 330 -3.67 -20.06 21.87
CA GLN A 330 -2.83 -21.11 21.33
C GLN A 330 -1.57 -20.54 20.70
N ARG A 331 -0.42 -20.89 21.27
CA ARG A 331 0.89 -20.41 20.88
C ARG A 331 1.66 -21.48 20.11
N LEU A 332 2.07 -21.13 18.88
CA LEU A 332 3.02 -21.93 18.10
C LEU A 332 4.33 -22.13 18.89
N GLY A 333 4.82 -23.38 18.89
CA GLY A 333 6.02 -23.79 19.65
C GLY A 333 5.74 -24.18 21.10
N ARG A 334 4.55 -23.92 21.65
CA ARG A 334 4.12 -24.35 22.98
C ARG A 334 2.96 -25.34 22.91
N ASP A 335 1.87 -24.96 22.24
CA ASP A 335 0.61 -25.70 22.23
C ASP A 335 0.44 -26.55 20.95
N PHE A 336 1.14 -26.19 19.88
CA PHE A 336 1.21 -26.93 18.61
C PHE A 336 2.49 -26.58 17.84
N SER A 337 2.88 -27.48 16.95
CA SER A 337 3.96 -27.30 15.97
C SER A 337 3.41 -27.20 14.54
N ILE A 338 4.27 -26.84 13.57
CA ILE A 338 3.89 -26.85 12.16
C ILE A 338 3.61 -28.29 11.68
N ASP A 339 4.36 -29.28 12.19
CA ASP A 339 4.13 -30.70 11.89
C ASP A 339 2.73 -31.14 12.35
N ASP A 340 2.30 -30.71 13.54
CA ASP A 340 0.96 -31.01 14.06
C ASP A 340 -0.13 -30.47 13.14
N LEU A 341 0.06 -29.28 12.56
CA LEU A 341 -0.90 -28.72 11.61
C LEU A 341 -1.01 -29.59 10.35
N PHE A 342 0.11 -29.98 9.75
CA PHE A 342 0.05 -30.89 8.59
C PHE A 342 -0.55 -32.26 8.96
N ALA A 343 -0.24 -32.80 10.14
CA ALA A 343 -0.82 -34.05 10.65
C ALA A 343 -2.34 -33.95 10.87
N ARG A 344 -2.85 -32.76 11.26
CA ARG A 344 -4.29 -32.44 11.36
C ARG A 344 -4.98 -32.25 10.00
N GLY A 345 -4.25 -32.39 8.89
CA GLY A 345 -4.77 -32.37 7.53
C GLY A 345 -4.86 -30.99 6.88
N TYR A 346 -4.19 -29.97 7.43
CA TYR A 346 -4.08 -28.68 6.73
C TYR A 346 -3.20 -28.82 5.48
N ARG A 347 -3.64 -28.24 4.36
CA ARG A 347 -2.95 -28.30 3.06
C ARG A 347 -1.84 -27.26 2.91
N ALA A 348 -1.95 -26.17 3.66
CA ALA A 348 -0.96 -25.12 3.74
C ALA A 348 -1.03 -24.42 5.11
N VAL A 349 0.07 -23.79 5.49
CA VAL A 349 0.19 -22.96 6.69
C VAL A 349 0.65 -21.55 6.28
N PHE A 350 0.01 -20.52 6.82
CA PHE A 350 0.48 -19.13 6.70
C PHE A 350 0.96 -18.60 8.05
N LEU A 351 2.16 -18.04 8.08
CA LEU A 351 2.76 -17.44 9.27
C LEU A 351 2.66 -15.91 9.19
N GLY A 352 1.86 -15.33 10.09
CA GLY A 352 1.67 -13.89 10.29
C GLY A 352 2.03 -13.46 11.71
N LEU A 353 3.22 -13.86 12.20
CA LEU A 353 3.62 -13.77 13.60
C LEU A 353 3.85 -12.33 14.10
N GLY A 354 4.14 -11.40 13.19
CA GLY A 354 4.44 -10.00 13.50
C GLY A 354 5.82 -9.79 14.16
N CYS A 355 6.03 -8.58 14.69
CA CYS A 355 7.20 -8.21 15.49
C CYS A 355 6.74 -7.68 16.85
N GLN A 356 6.70 -8.55 17.85
CA GLN A 356 6.07 -8.25 19.14
C GLN A 356 7.08 -7.99 20.27
N GLN A 357 8.38 -8.10 19.99
CA GLN A 357 9.43 -7.87 20.99
C GLN A 357 10.01 -6.47 20.84
N GLY A 358 10.06 -5.69 21.92
CA GLY A 358 10.68 -4.36 21.92
C GLY A 358 12.19 -4.40 21.71
N ALA A 359 12.74 -3.48 20.91
CA ALA A 359 14.19 -3.31 20.76
C ALA A 359 14.80 -2.63 22.00
N ARG A 360 16.02 -3.06 22.37
CA ARG A 360 16.79 -2.51 23.49
C ARG A 360 17.66 -1.33 23.05
N LEU A 361 17.82 -0.33 23.92
CA LEU A 361 18.64 0.87 23.68
C LEU A 361 20.13 0.53 23.52
N GLY A 362 20.62 -0.48 24.23
CA GLY A 362 22.00 -0.92 24.23
C GLY A 362 22.95 0.06 24.93
N VAL A 363 22.47 0.74 25.97
CA VAL A 363 23.21 1.77 26.72
C VAL A 363 23.59 1.29 28.12
N ALA A 364 24.52 1.98 28.76
CA ALA A 364 24.88 1.69 30.16
C ALA A 364 23.66 1.87 31.08
N GLY A 365 23.53 1.02 32.10
CA GLY A 365 22.41 1.05 33.05
C GLY A 365 21.07 0.49 32.55
N GLU A 366 21.00 -0.02 31.31
CA GLU A 366 19.78 -0.62 30.78
C GLU A 366 19.47 -1.98 31.42
N ASP A 367 18.36 -2.06 32.16
CA ASP A 367 17.78 -3.30 32.66
C ASP A 367 16.24 -3.22 32.61
N ASN A 368 15.60 -4.24 32.01
CA ASN A 368 14.15 -4.37 31.92
C ASN A 368 13.49 -4.59 33.29
N ALA A 369 14.25 -5.00 34.31
CA ALA A 369 13.75 -5.16 35.67
C ALA A 369 13.61 -3.83 36.42
N HIS A 370 14.22 -2.75 35.93
CA HIS A 370 14.18 -1.46 36.60
C HIS A 370 12.77 -0.87 36.63
N ALA A 371 12.33 -0.45 37.82
CA ALA A 371 11.06 0.23 37.98
C ALA A 371 11.08 1.57 37.23
N GLY A 372 10.07 1.83 36.41
CA GLY A 372 9.99 3.02 35.55
C GLY A 372 10.61 2.86 34.17
N TYR A 373 11.24 1.72 33.86
CA TYR A 373 11.72 1.43 32.50
C TYR A 373 10.73 0.55 31.72
N PHE A 374 10.42 0.94 30.48
CA PHE A 374 9.57 0.16 29.58
C PHE A 374 10.12 0.14 28.15
N SER A 375 9.91 -0.96 27.42
CA SER A 375 9.91 -0.85 25.96
C SER A 375 8.62 -0.17 25.50
N GLY A 376 8.64 0.44 24.31
CA GLY A 376 7.47 1.12 23.75
C GLY A 376 6.27 0.17 23.58
N ILE A 377 6.49 -1.08 23.18
CA ILE A 377 5.41 -2.08 23.06
C ILE A 377 4.87 -2.41 24.44
N ASP A 378 5.74 -2.77 25.39
CA ASP A 378 5.30 -3.22 26.72
C ASP A 378 4.49 -2.14 27.42
N PHE A 379 4.89 -0.87 27.27
CA PHE A 379 4.13 0.27 27.78
C PHE A 379 2.74 0.36 27.15
N LEU A 380 2.63 0.28 25.82
CA LEU A 380 1.34 0.37 25.13
C LEU A 380 0.42 -0.83 25.42
N LEU A 381 0.97 -2.02 25.65
CA LEU A 381 0.20 -3.17 26.12
C LEU A 381 -0.38 -2.91 27.51
N LYS A 382 0.40 -2.33 28.43
CA LYS A 382 -0.12 -1.93 29.75
C LYS A 382 -1.15 -0.79 29.66
N VAL A 383 -0.99 0.13 28.73
CA VAL A 383 -2.00 1.16 28.42
C VAL A 383 -3.29 0.48 27.96
N HIS A 384 -3.19 -0.51 27.08
CA HIS A 384 -4.35 -1.27 26.62
C HIS A 384 -5.06 -1.97 27.79
N ASP A 385 -4.32 -2.70 28.64
CA ASP A 385 -4.89 -3.37 29.82
C ASP A 385 -5.56 -2.37 30.79
N HIS A 386 -5.01 -1.16 30.91
CA HIS A 386 -5.62 -0.11 31.72
C HIS A 386 -6.93 0.40 31.13
N VAL A 387 -6.96 0.66 29.84
CA VAL A 387 -8.16 1.15 29.14
C VAL A 387 -9.27 0.10 29.12
N ASP A 388 -8.92 -1.18 28.98
CA ASP A 388 -9.86 -2.31 29.02
C ASP A 388 -10.26 -2.70 30.47
N GLY A 389 -9.71 -2.03 31.48
CA GLY A 389 -10.03 -2.27 32.89
C GLY A 389 -9.46 -3.57 33.46
N ILE A 390 -8.48 -4.18 32.77
CA ILE A 390 -7.80 -5.43 33.18
C ILE A 390 -6.80 -5.14 34.29
N ALA A 391 -5.95 -4.11 34.13
CA ALA A 391 -4.92 -3.75 35.10
C ALA A 391 -4.73 -2.23 35.16
N PRO A 392 -4.84 -1.58 36.32
CA PRO A 392 -4.67 -0.13 36.42
C PRO A 392 -3.23 0.28 36.14
N LEU A 393 -3.06 1.36 35.39
CA LEU A 393 -1.79 2.03 35.16
C LEU A 393 -1.99 3.52 35.45
N ALA A 394 -1.10 4.11 36.22
CA ALA A 394 -1.05 5.54 36.45
C ALA A 394 0.41 5.99 36.40
N LEU A 395 0.66 7.15 35.81
CA LEU A 395 1.98 7.77 35.78
C LEU A 395 1.96 9.04 36.61
N SER A 396 3.12 9.39 37.15
CA SER A 396 3.37 10.63 37.88
C SER A 396 4.76 11.14 37.54
N GLY A 397 4.99 12.44 37.67
CA GLY A 397 6.30 13.04 37.39
C GLY A 397 6.63 13.15 35.91
N GLU A 398 7.92 13.08 35.59
CA GLU A 398 8.44 13.37 34.24
C GLU A 398 8.71 12.08 33.44
N VAL A 399 8.16 12.00 32.24
CA VAL A 399 8.28 10.83 31.34
C VAL A 399 9.16 11.19 30.14
N VAL A 400 10.18 10.38 29.88
CA VAL A 400 11.01 10.49 28.68
C VAL A 400 10.75 9.31 27.75
N VAL A 401 10.41 9.59 26.50
CA VAL A 401 10.25 8.58 25.44
C VAL A 401 11.36 8.72 24.42
N VAL A 402 12.15 7.66 24.24
CA VAL A 402 13.23 7.63 23.25
C VAL A 402 12.72 7.03 21.94
N GLY A 403 12.66 7.82 20.88
CA GLY A 403 12.22 7.38 19.56
C GLY A 403 11.49 8.48 18.77
N GLY A 404 11.28 8.24 17.48
CA GLY A 404 10.61 9.20 16.58
C GLY A 404 9.53 8.60 15.68
N GLY A 405 9.16 7.34 15.89
CA GLY A 405 8.13 6.65 15.11
C GLY A 405 6.73 6.79 15.69
N ASN A 406 5.74 6.21 15.01
CA ASN A 406 4.35 6.23 15.49
C ASN A 406 4.20 5.65 16.90
N VAL A 407 4.92 4.58 17.22
CA VAL A 407 4.96 4.00 18.59
C VAL A 407 5.40 5.04 19.62
N ALA A 408 6.42 5.85 19.32
CA ALA A 408 6.87 6.91 20.23
C ALA A 408 5.78 7.97 20.44
N MET A 409 5.08 8.38 19.37
CA MET A 409 3.96 9.32 19.45
C MET A 409 2.79 8.75 20.25
N ASP A 410 2.49 7.46 20.07
CA ASP A 410 1.47 6.76 20.85
C ASP A 410 1.85 6.68 22.34
N CYS A 411 3.12 6.41 22.66
CA CYS A 411 3.61 6.40 24.03
C CYS A 411 3.47 7.77 24.71
N VAL A 412 3.94 8.86 24.09
CA VAL A 412 3.90 10.18 24.73
C VAL A 412 2.48 10.69 24.94
N ARG A 413 1.61 10.49 23.96
CA ARG A 413 0.21 10.91 24.04
C ARG A 413 -0.57 10.06 25.06
N SER A 414 -0.25 8.77 25.17
CA SER A 414 -0.81 7.91 26.21
C SER A 414 -0.29 8.27 27.61
N ALA A 415 0.99 8.63 27.75
CA ALA A 415 1.58 9.04 29.03
C ALA A 415 0.89 10.27 29.62
N ILE A 416 0.56 11.27 28.79
CA ILE A 416 -0.22 12.45 29.21
C ILE A 416 -1.58 12.02 29.78
N ARG A 417 -2.28 11.12 29.09
CA ARG A 417 -3.60 10.62 29.51
C ARG A 417 -3.58 9.81 30.79
N LEU A 418 -2.42 9.25 31.14
CA LEU A 418 -2.19 8.52 32.39
C LEU A 418 -1.76 9.41 33.57
N GLY A 419 -1.65 10.72 33.37
CA GLY A 419 -1.36 11.69 34.44
C GLY A 419 0.08 12.16 34.54
N ALA A 420 0.93 11.91 33.54
CA ALA A 420 2.29 12.45 33.52
C ALA A 420 2.28 14.00 33.56
N GLU A 421 3.16 14.59 34.37
CA GLU A 421 3.22 16.06 34.56
C GLU A 421 3.95 16.74 33.40
N LYS A 422 5.03 16.13 32.93
CA LYS A 422 5.74 16.52 31.71
C LYS A 422 6.12 15.30 30.90
N VAL A 423 6.06 15.44 29.59
CA VAL A 423 6.39 14.37 28.66
C VAL A 423 7.36 14.88 27.60
N HIS A 424 8.48 14.18 27.46
CA HIS A 424 9.57 14.54 26.58
C HIS A 424 9.78 13.45 25.53
N VAL A 425 10.03 13.86 24.29
CA VAL A 425 10.53 12.99 23.22
C VAL A 425 12.02 13.25 23.05
N VAL A 426 12.83 12.20 23.13
CA VAL A 426 14.25 12.23 22.77
C VAL A 426 14.42 11.54 21.43
N TYR A 427 14.91 12.29 20.43
CA TYR A 427 15.14 11.76 19.10
C TYR A 427 16.53 12.13 18.58
N ARG A 428 17.28 11.11 18.16
CA ARG A 428 18.68 11.27 17.72
C ARG A 428 18.87 12.05 16.42
N ARG A 429 17.80 12.47 15.74
CA ARG A 429 17.83 13.22 14.47
C ARG A 429 16.92 14.44 14.55
N THR A 430 16.72 15.13 13.43
CA THR A 430 15.89 16.33 13.38
C THR A 430 14.40 15.99 13.37
N LEU A 431 13.55 16.98 13.67
CA LEU A 431 12.10 16.84 13.59
C LEU A 431 11.63 16.41 12.20
N ALA A 432 12.25 16.93 11.13
CA ALA A 432 11.94 16.58 9.75
C ALA A 432 12.34 15.14 9.37
N ASP A 433 13.27 14.52 10.12
CA ASP A 433 13.69 13.14 9.92
C ASP A 433 12.82 12.13 10.68
N MET A 434 11.80 12.57 11.43
CA MET A 434 10.95 11.68 12.22
C MET A 434 10.10 10.78 11.30
N PRO A 435 10.11 9.45 11.50
CA PRO A 435 9.29 8.53 10.71
C PRO A 435 7.80 8.49 11.10
N ALA A 436 7.42 9.10 12.23
CA ALA A 436 6.02 9.23 12.61
C ALA A 436 5.21 10.02 11.57
N ASP A 437 3.91 9.75 11.51
CA ASP A 437 3.01 10.55 10.69
C ASP A 437 3.04 12.03 11.17
N PRO A 438 3.26 13.01 10.27
CA PRO A 438 3.32 14.42 10.65
C PRO A 438 2.10 14.93 11.44
N ALA A 439 0.92 14.37 11.19
CA ALA A 439 -0.29 14.73 11.94
C ALA A 439 -0.20 14.28 13.41
N GLU A 440 0.47 13.15 13.68
CA GLU A 440 0.66 12.65 15.04
C GLU A 440 1.74 13.44 15.80
N ILE A 441 2.77 13.91 15.09
CA ILE A 441 3.78 14.82 15.65
C ILE A 441 3.11 16.14 16.06
N GLU A 442 2.31 16.73 15.17
CA GLU A 442 1.60 17.97 15.47
C GLU A 442 0.58 17.79 16.60
N ALA A 443 -0.14 16.66 16.61
CA ALA A 443 -1.06 16.32 17.69
C ALA A 443 -0.36 16.20 19.05
N ALA A 444 0.83 15.59 19.10
CA ALA A 444 1.64 15.49 20.32
C ALA A 444 2.13 16.87 20.78
N ARG A 445 2.56 17.75 19.87
CA ARG A 445 2.96 19.12 20.20
C ARG A 445 1.80 19.94 20.75
N ALA A 446 0.63 19.84 20.12
CA ALA A 446 -0.60 20.49 20.60
C ALA A 446 -1.02 19.96 21.97
N GLU A 447 -0.69 18.70 22.29
CA GLU A 447 -0.90 18.11 23.60
C GLU A 447 0.18 18.48 24.64
N GLY A 448 1.19 19.30 24.28
CA GLY A 448 2.20 19.82 25.20
C GLY A 448 3.47 18.98 25.34
N VAL A 449 3.71 18.03 24.43
CA VAL A 449 4.94 17.22 24.41
C VAL A 449 6.15 18.07 24.01
N GLU A 450 7.23 17.97 24.77
CA GLU A 450 8.50 18.64 24.47
C GLU A 450 9.43 17.76 23.63
N PHE A 451 10.05 18.32 22.59
CA PHE A 451 10.88 17.57 21.65
C PHE A 451 12.36 17.93 21.79
N HIS A 452 13.17 16.96 22.19
CA HIS A 452 14.64 17.01 22.24
C HIS A 452 15.21 16.28 21.03
N VAL A 453 15.42 17.03 19.96
CA VAL A 453 16.00 16.54 18.70
C VAL A 453 17.52 16.62 18.73
N LEU A 454 18.17 15.82 17.88
CA LEU A 454 19.63 15.69 17.88
C LEU A 454 20.19 15.29 19.25
N SER A 455 19.48 14.42 19.95
CA SER A 455 19.88 13.87 21.25
C SER A 455 19.66 12.36 21.29
N ALA A 456 20.62 11.62 21.83
CA ALA A 456 20.54 10.17 21.98
C ALA A 456 20.88 9.77 23.42
N PRO A 457 20.26 8.73 23.99
CA PRO A 457 20.64 8.24 25.31
C PRO A 457 22.04 7.61 25.28
N ALA A 458 22.82 7.86 26.32
CA ALA A 458 24.14 7.27 26.56
C ALA A 458 24.17 6.36 27.79
N GLU A 459 23.40 6.70 28.82
CA GLU A 459 23.29 5.96 30.08
C GLU A 459 21.91 6.17 30.70
N ILE A 460 21.36 5.12 31.32
CA ILE A 460 20.16 5.18 32.17
C ILE A 460 20.62 5.30 33.62
N VAL A 461 20.17 6.34 34.29
CA VAL A 461 20.51 6.59 35.70
C VAL A 461 19.44 5.97 36.58
N THR A 462 19.87 5.15 37.54
CA THR A 462 18.97 4.45 38.46
C THR A 462 19.43 4.55 39.90
N GLU A 463 18.46 4.64 40.82
CA GLU A 463 18.68 4.55 42.27
C GLU A 463 17.80 3.43 42.83
N HIS A 464 18.39 2.52 43.60
CA HIS A 464 17.68 1.37 44.19
C HIS A 464 16.86 0.55 43.18
N GLY A 465 17.34 0.43 41.93
CA GLY A 465 16.64 -0.28 40.86
C GLY A 465 15.45 0.46 40.25
N LYS A 466 15.28 1.75 40.54
CA LYS A 466 14.28 2.64 39.93
C LYS A 466 14.96 3.66 39.02
N VAL A 467 14.39 3.95 37.85
CA VAL A 467 14.83 5.03 36.98
C VAL A 467 14.67 6.38 37.68
N THR A 468 15.72 7.21 37.62
CA THR A 468 15.72 8.60 38.11
C THR A 468 16.19 9.61 37.06
N GLY A 469 16.72 9.12 35.93
CA GLY A 469 17.12 9.98 34.82
C GLY A 469 17.73 9.24 33.65
N VAL A 470 18.11 10.01 32.64
CA VAL A 470 18.84 9.55 31.46
C VAL A 470 19.93 10.55 31.11
N VAL A 471 21.13 10.07 30.80
CA VAL A 471 22.21 10.90 30.25
C VAL A 471 22.05 10.92 28.73
N LEU A 472 21.99 12.12 28.17
CA LEU A 472 21.84 12.35 26.74
C LEU A 472 23.16 12.86 26.15
N THR A 473 23.54 12.34 24.99
CA THR A 473 24.63 12.88 24.17
C THR A 473 24.05 13.67 23.01
N GLY A 474 24.60 14.86 22.76
CA GLY A 474 24.28 15.67 21.59
C GLY A 474 24.74 14.99 20.30
N MET A 475 23.94 15.14 19.24
CA MET A 475 24.18 14.53 17.94
C MET A 475 24.43 15.60 16.87
N GLN A 476 25.45 15.40 16.05
CA GLN A 476 25.69 16.22 14.87
C GLN A 476 25.14 15.52 13.62
N ALA A 477 24.27 16.20 12.88
CA ALA A 477 23.75 15.70 11.62
C ALA A 477 24.72 15.97 10.46
N SER A 478 24.85 15.00 9.57
CA SER A 478 25.51 15.18 8.27
C SER A 478 24.59 15.86 7.27
N GLU A 479 25.15 16.17 6.09
CA GLU A 479 24.32 16.43 4.91
C GLU A 479 23.40 15.24 4.61
N PRO A 480 22.22 15.49 3.98
CA PRO A 480 21.31 14.43 3.56
C PRO A 480 21.98 13.46 2.59
N ASP A 481 21.70 12.17 2.75
CA ASP A 481 22.05 11.17 1.73
C ASP A 481 21.13 11.25 0.50
N ALA A 482 21.34 10.39 -0.50
CA ALA A 482 20.51 10.33 -1.71
C ALA A 482 19.03 10.00 -1.43
N GLY A 483 18.71 9.45 -0.26
CA GLY A 483 17.34 9.23 0.22
C GLY A 483 16.77 10.41 1.01
N GLY A 484 17.49 11.55 1.06
CA GLY A 484 17.15 12.74 1.84
C GLY A 484 17.38 12.58 3.34
N ARG A 485 17.98 11.46 3.78
CA ARG A 485 18.06 11.09 5.19
C ARG A 485 19.44 11.47 5.74
N ARG A 486 19.47 12.18 6.88
CA ARG A 486 20.73 12.58 7.50
C ARG A 486 21.32 11.45 8.35
N SER A 487 22.62 11.20 8.19
CA SER A 487 23.37 10.41 9.16
C SER A 487 23.68 11.28 10.38
N VAL A 488 23.88 10.66 11.54
CA VAL A 488 24.16 11.39 12.78
C VAL A 488 25.34 10.76 13.51
N LYS A 489 26.16 11.60 14.13
CA LYS A 489 27.30 11.17 14.96
C LYS A 489 27.24 11.83 16.33
N PRO A 490 27.62 11.13 17.41
CA PRO A 490 27.73 11.74 18.74
C PRO A 490 28.75 12.88 18.76
N ILE A 491 28.46 13.93 19.53
CA ILE A 491 29.39 15.03 19.84
C ILE A 491 30.07 14.68 21.17
N PRO A 492 31.37 14.34 21.19
CA PRO A 492 32.06 13.99 22.44
C PRO A 492 32.04 15.15 23.44
N GLY A 493 31.79 14.85 24.72
CA GLY A 493 31.79 15.86 25.80
C GLY A 493 30.51 16.69 25.88
N SER A 494 29.46 16.31 25.15
CA SER A 494 28.15 16.99 25.15
C SER A 494 27.12 16.31 26.06
N GLU A 495 27.57 15.41 26.93
CA GLU A 495 26.71 14.63 27.81
C GLU A 495 26.00 15.52 28.83
N THR A 496 24.66 15.43 28.87
CA THR A 496 23.82 16.17 29.81
C THR A 496 22.85 15.22 30.49
N ALA A 497 22.71 15.34 31.81
CA ALA A 497 21.73 14.57 32.58
C ALA A 497 20.34 15.22 32.46
N MET A 498 19.34 14.40 32.17
CA MET A 498 17.92 14.77 32.19
C MET A 498 17.22 13.92 33.25
N HIS A 499 16.52 14.60 34.16
CA HIS A 499 15.70 13.92 35.17
C HIS A 499 14.49 13.26 34.49
N CYS A 500 14.13 12.05 34.94
CA CYS A 500 12.87 11.41 34.58
C CYS A 500 12.52 10.27 35.55
N ASP A 501 11.25 10.14 35.87
CA ASP A 501 10.72 9.05 36.70
C ASP A 501 10.42 7.79 35.87
N VAL A 502 10.14 7.99 34.58
CA VAL A 502 9.78 6.94 33.64
C VAL A 502 10.52 7.14 32.33
N LEU A 503 11.15 6.07 31.84
CA LEU A 503 11.85 6.03 30.57
C LEU A 503 11.26 4.94 29.68
N ILE A 504 10.82 5.33 28.48
CA ILE A 504 10.19 4.42 27.50
C ILE A 504 11.04 4.33 26.23
N ALA A 505 11.57 3.15 25.93
CA ALA A 505 12.37 2.88 24.74
C ALA A 505 11.49 2.49 23.54
N ALA A 506 11.14 3.46 22.68
CA ALA A 506 10.30 3.29 21.49
C ALA A 506 11.13 3.30 20.19
N ILE A 507 12.21 2.52 20.15
CA ILE A 507 13.20 2.54 19.06
C ILE A 507 13.07 1.42 18.02
N GLY A 508 12.09 0.53 18.16
CA GLY A 508 11.82 -0.54 17.18
C GLY A 508 11.24 -1.79 17.81
N GLN A 509 10.95 -2.77 16.96
CA GLN A 509 10.39 -4.06 17.35
C GLN A 509 11.09 -5.18 16.57
N GLN A 510 11.06 -6.41 17.10
CA GLN A 510 11.69 -7.59 16.55
C GLN A 510 10.72 -8.78 16.59
N VAL A 511 11.00 -9.78 15.75
CA VAL A 511 10.32 -11.08 15.82
C VAL A 511 10.67 -11.74 17.15
N GLU A 512 9.67 -12.31 17.82
CA GLU A 512 9.87 -13.00 19.09
C GLU A 512 10.67 -14.29 18.89
N ASP A 513 11.65 -14.54 19.76
CA ASP A 513 12.40 -15.80 19.78
C ASP A 513 11.54 -16.95 20.32
N GLY A 514 11.66 -18.15 19.74
CA GLY A 514 11.07 -19.40 20.26
C GLY A 514 9.82 -19.96 19.57
N PRO A 515 8.94 -19.20 18.89
CA PRO A 515 7.81 -19.78 18.15
C PRO A 515 8.22 -20.72 17.02
N LEU A 516 9.42 -20.54 16.47
CA LEU A 516 9.98 -21.34 15.39
C LEU A 516 11.32 -21.90 15.84
N ILE A 517 11.54 -23.19 15.58
CA ILE A 517 12.77 -23.92 15.90
C ILE A 517 13.44 -24.45 14.64
N GLU A 518 14.72 -24.83 14.73
CA GLU A 518 15.49 -25.27 13.57
C GLU A 518 14.84 -26.47 12.84
N SER A 519 14.23 -27.39 13.59
CA SER A 519 13.54 -28.55 13.03
C SER A 519 12.29 -28.20 12.22
N ASP A 520 11.76 -26.96 12.33
CA ASP A 520 10.67 -26.51 11.47
C ASP A 520 11.11 -26.33 10.01
N GLY A 521 12.41 -26.32 9.71
CA GLY A 521 12.93 -26.21 8.34
C GLY A 521 12.70 -24.83 7.71
N ILE A 522 12.54 -23.79 8.52
CA ILE A 522 12.29 -22.41 8.09
C ILE A 522 13.56 -21.58 8.27
N ALA A 523 14.04 -21.01 7.16
CA ALA A 523 15.20 -20.13 7.15
C ALA A 523 14.85 -18.72 7.66
N PHE A 524 15.83 -18.08 8.29
CA PHE A 524 15.75 -16.69 8.73
C PHE A 524 16.78 -15.84 7.99
N ASP A 525 16.47 -14.54 7.85
CA ASP A 525 17.44 -13.58 7.36
C ASP A 525 18.39 -13.10 8.48
N ARG A 526 19.31 -12.19 8.13
CA ARG A 526 20.29 -11.62 9.08
C ARG A 526 19.66 -10.82 10.24
N TRP A 527 18.39 -10.45 10.12
CA TRP A 527 17.63 -9.71 11.12
C TRP A 527 16.67 -10.60 11.92
N ARG A 528 16.83 -11.93 11.80
CA ARG A 528 15.93 -12.95 12.37
C ARG A 528 14.47 -12.82 11.90
N CYS A 529 14.23 -12.23 10.74
CA CYS A 529 12.92 -12.29 10.09
C CYS A 529 12.81 -13.59 9.29
N VAL A 530 11.60 -14.11 9.13
CA VAL A 530 11.33 -15.31 8.32
C VAL A 530 11.69 -15.02 6.86
N ALA A 531 12.64 -15.79 6.32
CA ALA A 531 13.05 -15.64 4.94
C ALA A 531 11.99 -16.20 3.99
N THR A 532 11.62 -15.43 2.98
CA THR A 532 10.68 -15.85 1.94
C THR A 532 11.15 -15.48 0.55
N ASP A 533 10.63 -16.18 -0.45
CA ASP A 533 10.83 -15.83 -1.85
C ASP A 533 9.86 -14.74 -2.34
N ARG A 534 9.86 -14.46 -3.66
CA ARG A 534 8.97 -13.46 -4.26
C ARG A 534 7.49 -13.82 -4.18
N VAL A 535 7.13 -15.07 -3.93
CA VAL A 535 5.75 -15.53 -3.76
C VAL A 535 5.39 -15.77 -2.29
N LEU A 536 6.22 -15.29 -1.35
CA LEU A 536 6.02 -15.44 0.09
C LEU A 536 6.13 -16.88 0.59
N ALA A 537 6.66 -17.81 -0.22
CA ALA A 537 6.95 -19.16 0.22
C ALA A 537 8.20 -19.16 1.10
N THR A 538 8.17 -19.91 2.19
CA THR A 538 9.34 -20.14 3.05
C THR A 538 10.22 -21.25 2.47
N SER A 539 11.34 -21.56 3.11
CA SER A 539 12.15 -22.75 2.77
C SER A 539 11.43 -24.07 3.00
N ARG A 540 10.34 -24.08 3.77
CA ARG A 540 9.52 -25.27 4.02
C ARG A 540 8.35 -25.35 3.01
N PRO A 541 8.23 -26.43 2.22
CA PRO A 541 7.12 -26.61 1.30
C PRO A 541 5.75 -26.54 1.98
N GLY A 542 4.80 -25.86 1.34
CA GLY A 542 3.45 -25.65 1.90
C GLY A 542 3.34 -24.64 3.03
N VAL A 543 4.45 -24.00 3.43
CA VAL A 543 4.46 -22.94 4.44
C VAL A 543 4.79 -21.60 3.79
N PHE A 544 3.91 -20.62 3.99
CA PHE A 544 4.03 -19.25 3.52
C PHE A 544 4.15 -18.30 4.71
N ALA A 545 4.79 -17.15 4.56
CA ALA A 545 4.88 -16.15 5.61
C ALA A 545 4.70 -14.73 5.06
N GLY A 546 4.14 -13.82 5.87
CA GLY A 546 3.93 -12.44 5.43
C GLY A 546 3.60 -11.47 6.55
N GLY A 547 3.69 -10.18 6.24
CA GLY A 547 3.62 -9.12 7.23
C GLY A 547 4.94 -8.93 7.96
N ASP A 548 4.88 -8.34 9.15
CA ASP A 548 6.06 -7.82 9.84
C ASP A 548 7.08 -8.91 10.20
N CYS A 549 6.67 -10.17 10.38
CA CYS A 549 7.61 -11.26 10.62
C CYS A 549 8.53 -11.60 9.43
N VAL A 550 8.24 -11.08 8.24
CA VAL A 550 9.08 -11.21 7.03
C VAL A 550 9.82 -9.91 6.74
N THR A 551 9.16 -8.76 6.90
CA THR A 551 9.73 -7.47 6.50
C THR A 551 10.46 -6.73 7.62
N GLY A 552 10.32 -7.19 8.86
CA GLY A 552 10.46 -6.34 10.05
C GLY A 552 9.24 -5.42 10.23
N PRO A 553 9.23 -4.61 11.30
CA PRO A 553 8.11 -3.73 11.63
C PRO A 553 7.77 -2.80 10.47
N SER A 554 6.51 -2.85 10.03
CA SER A 554 6.06 -2.10 8.86
C SER A 554 4.72 -1.41 9.13
N THR A 555 3.91 -1.20 8.10
CA THR A 555 2.60 -0.57 8.23
C THR A 555 1.49 -1.59 7.99
N LEU A 556 0.35 -1.36 8.64
CA LEU A 556 -0.82 -2.23 8.57
C LEU A 556 -1.28 -2.53 7.12
N VAL A 557 -1.14 -1.57 6.20
CA VAL A 557 -1.50 -1.77 4.78
C VAL A 557 -0.51 -2.66 4.02
N TYR A 558 0.77 -2.72 4.41
CA TYR A 558 1.72 -3.70 3.88
C TYR A 558 1.40 -5.09 4.38
N ALA A 559 1.09 -5.25 5.67
CA ALA A 559 0.68 -6.52 6.26
C ALA A 559 -0.56 -7.10 5.55
N MET A 560 -1.62 -6.30 5.35
CA MET A 560 -2.81 -6.75 4.62
C MET A 560 -2.53 -7.06 3.14
N ALA A 561 -1.63 -6.32 2.49
CA ALA A 561 -1.20 -6.61 1.12
C ALA A 561 -0.48 -7.96 1.02
N ALA A 562 0.38 -8.26 2.01
CA ALA A 562 1.03 -9.56 2.12
C ALA A 562 0.00 -10.69 2.32
N GLY A 563 -1.02 -10.47 3.16
CA GLY A 563 -2.11 -11.43 3.36
C GLY A 563 -2.88 -11.76 2.08
N LEU A 564 -3.30 -10.75 1.31
CA LEU A 564 -3.95 -10.95 0.00
C LEU A 564 -3.04 -11.70 -0.98
N LYS A 565 -1.75 -11.37 -1.01
CA LYS A 565 -0.77 -12.04 -1.86
C LYS A 565 -0.59 -13.51 -1.45
N ALA A 566 -0.46 -13.78 -0.16
CA ALA A 566 -0.34 -15.13 0.39
C ALA A 566 -1.57 -15.98 0.05
N ALA A 567 -2.79 -15.46 0.23
CA ALA A 567 -4.02 -16.18 -0.11
C ALA A 567 -4.06 -16.63 -1.59
N ARG A 568 -3.59 -15.78 -2.51
CA ARG A 568 -3.50 -16.12 -3.95
C ARG A 568 -2.46 -17.19 -4.22
N ASN A 569 -1.31 -17.12 -3.56
CA ASN A 569 -0.21 -18.05 -3.77
C ASN A 569 -0.47 -19.41 -3.11
N ILE A 570 -1.12 -19.42 -1.96
CA ILE A 570 -1.60 -20.63 -1.28
C ILE A 570 -2.64 -21.34 -2.14
N ASP A 571 -3.60 -20.60 -2.72
CA ASP A 571 -4.58 -21.17 -3.64
C ASP A 571 -3.90 -21.84 -4.85
N ASP A 572 -2.96 -21.16 -5.50
CA ASP A 572 -2.21 -21.73 -6.62
C ASP A 572 -1.39 -22.95 -6.21
N TRP A 573 -0.69 -22.87 -5.08
CA TRP A 573 0.09 -23.98 -4.54
C TRP A 573 -0.76 -25.22 -4.27
N ILE A 574 -1.90 -25.09 -3.60
CA ILE A 574 -2.78 -26.22 -3.28
C ILE A 574 -3.38 -26.80 -4.57
N GLN A 575 -3.81 -25.96 -5.51
CA GLN A 575 -4.51 -26.41 -6.72
C GLN A 575 -3.57 -26.93 -7.82
N ARG A 576 -2.30 -26.49 -7.84
CA ARG A 576 -1.37 -26.72 -8.98
C ARG A 576 -0.01 -27.25 -8.57
N GLY A 577 0.33 -27.25 -7.29
CA GLY A 577 1.69 -27.55 -6.81
C GLY A 577 2.72 -26.46 -7.14
N SER A 578 2.31 -25.33 -7.74
CA SER A 578 3.19 -24.21 -8.08
C SER A 578 2.40 -22.90 -8.15
N VAL A 579 3.09 -21.77 -7.94
CA VAL A 579 2.49 -20.44 -8.00
C VAL A 579 2.49 -19.93 -9.45
N ARG A 580 1.35 -19.43 -9.94
CA ARG A 580 1.25 -18.93 -11.32
C ARG A 580 1.98 -17.60 -11.49
N PHE A 581 2.35 -17.32 -12.74
CA PHE A 581 2.83 -16.01 -13.14
C PHE A 581 1.73 -14.94 -13.02
N PHE A 582 2.02 -13.81 -12.37
CA PHE A 582 1.06 -12.70 -12.19
C PHE A 582 1.35 -11.55 -13.16
N LYS A 583 0.69 -11.55 -14.32
CA LYS A 583 0.87 -10.53 -15.37
C LYS A 583 0.72 -9.08 -14.90
N ARG A 584 -0.22 -8.79 -13.98
CA ARG A 584 -0.37 -7.44 -13.38
C ARG A 584 0.84 -7.06 -12.54
N SER A 585 1.39 -7.99 -11.75
CA SER A 585 2.59 -7.75 -10.94
C SER A 585 3.82 -7.52 -11.82
N ARG A 586 3.94 -8.23 -12.95
CA ARG A 586 4.99 -7.98 -13.94
C ARG A 586 4.90 -6.58 -14.54
N MET A 587 3.72 -6.16 -14.97
CA MET A 587 3.52 -4.82 -15.53
C MET A 587 3.87 -3.72 -14.52
N ARG A 588 3.50 -3.88 -13.25
CA ARG A 588 3.88 -2.94 -12.19
C ARG A 588 5.39 -2.82 -12.05
N LYS A 589 6.11 -3.93 -12.16
CA LYS A 589 7.58 -3.94 -12.12
C LYS A 589 8.17 -3.16 -13.30
N LEU A 590 7.66 -3.35 -14.53
CA LEU A 590 8.09 -2.56 -15.69
C LEU A 590 7.89 -1.05 -15.46
N ILE A 591 6.71 -0.67 -14.97
CA ILE A 591 6.36 0.72 -14.67
C ILE A 591 7.28 1.32 -13.60
N ALA A 592 7.56 0.56 -12.53
CA ALA A 592 8.38 0.99 -11.42
C ALA A 592 9.87 1.10 -11.79
N ASP A 593 10.43 0.07 -12.43
CA ASP A 593 11.85 0.01 -12.82
C ASP A 593 12.23 1.13 -13.82
N ASN A 594 11.25 1.72 -14.50
CA ASN A 594 11.43 2.78 -15.49
C ASN A 594 10.80 4.12 -15.08
N HIS A 595 10.36 4.27 -13.83
CA HIS A 595 9.81 5.52 -13.28
C HIS A 595 8.66 6.14 -14.11
N MET A 596 7.82 5.29 -14.73
CA MET A 596 6.82 5.72 -15.72
C MET A 596 5.74 6.65 -15.16
N LEU A 597 5.51 6.63 -13.83
CA LEU A 597 4.53 7.46 -13.13
C LEU A 597 5.15 8.67 -12.39
N ALA A 598 6.46 8.90 -12.53
CA ALA A 598 7.17 9.92 -11.76
C ALA A 598 6.95 11.36 -12.27
N ASN A 599 6.21 11.57 -13.36
CA ASN A 599 5.98 12.92 -13.88
C ASN A 599 5.25 13.80 -12.85
N GLU A 600 5.90 14.89 -12.46
CA GLU A 600 5.46 15.85 -11.44
C GLU A 600 4.67 17.02 -12.02
N ILE A 601 4.60 17.14 -13.34
CA ILE A 601 4.00 18.31 -14.01
C ILE A 601 2.53 18.07 -14.29
N VAL A 602 1.67 19.01 -13.87
CA VAL A 602 0.27 19.10 -14.30
C VAL A 602 0.15 20.22 -15.34
N GLU A 603 0.01 19.86 -16.61
CA GLU A 603 0.02 20.81 -17.73
C GLU A 603 -1.34 21.49 -17.98
N ALA A 604 -2.42 20.94 -17.43
CA ALA A 604 -3.76 21.50 -17.57
C ALA A 604 -4.09 22.45 -16.40
N PRO A 605 -4.79 23.57 -16.65
CA PRO A 605 -5.24 24.44 -15.58
C PRO A 605 -6.27 23.72 -14.69
N VAL A 606 -5.94 23.58 -13.42
CA VAL A 606 -6.81 22.98 -12.41
C VAL A 606 -7.09 23.99 -11.32
N ARG A 607 -8.36 24.20 -10.98
CA ARG A 607 -8.78 25.14 -9.95
C ARG A 607 -8.30 24.69 -8.56
N ASN A 608 -7.63 25.58 -7.83
CA ASN A 608 -7.27 25.38 -6.43
C ASN A 608 -8.51 25.19 -5.54
N ALA A 609 -8.42 24.28 -4.58
CA ALA A 609 -9.49 23.97 -3.64
C ALA A 609 -8.91 23.50 -2.31
N TYR A 610 -9.49 23.99 -1.21
CA TYR A 610 -9.09 23.63 0.15
C TYR A 610 -9.30 22.13 0.41
N ARG A 611 -8.34 21.51 1.09
CA ARG A 611 -8.43 20.12 1.52
C ARG A 611 -9.37 19.99 2.70
N VAL A 612 -10.30 19.04 2.65
CA VAL A 612 -11.11 18.68 3.81
C VAL A 612 -10.25 17.90 4.80
N HIS A 613 -10.22 18.39 6.03
CA HIS A 613 -9.62 17.71 7.18
C HIS A 613 -10.71 17.14 8.07
N ASN A 614 -10.39 16.05 8.77
CA ASN A 614 -11.28 15.53 9.80
C ASN A 614 -11.32 16.52 10.97
N PRO A 615 -12.49 16.79 11.56
CA PRO A 615 -12.57 17.53 12.81
C PRO A 615 -11.84 16.76 13.92
N GLU A 616 -11.23 17.47 14.86
CA GLU A 616 -10.60 16.89 16.04
C GLU A 616 -11.16 17.50 17.32
N ILE A 617 -11.23 16.70 18.38
CA ILE A 617 -11.52 17.19 19.73
C ILE A 617 -10.40 18.14 20.17
N ASP A 618 -10.76 19.20 20.90
CA ASP A 618 -9.84 20.19 21.44
C ASP A 618 -8.67 19.53 22.21
N PRO A 619 -7.41 19.98 21.99
CA PRO A 619 -6.23 19.44 22.66
C PRO A 619 -6.33 19.41 24.19
N GLU A 620 -6.94 20.40 24.84
CA GLU A 620 -7.05 20.43 26.31
C GLU A 620 -8.06 19.40 26.83
N LEU A 621 -9.10 19.08 26.05
CA LEU A 621 -10.06 18.05 26.42
C LEU A 621 -9.52 16.65 26.16
N ARG A 622 -8.90 16.42 25.00
CA ARG A 622 -8.48 15.07 24.58
C ARG A 622 -7.33 14.49 25.41
N LYS A 623 -6.58 15.33 26.14
CA LYS A 623 -5.55 14.90 27.11
C LYS A 623 -6.12 14.07 28.26
N HIS A 624 -7.41 14.17 28.53
CA HIS A 624 -8.06 13.53 29.67
C HIS A 624 -8.92 12.32 29.28
N MET A 625 -8.78 11.80 28.06
CA MET A 625 -9.61 10.69 27.57
C MET A 625 -8.89 9.78 26.58
N PHE A 626 -9.30 8.51 26.57
CA PHE A 626 -8.87 7.50 25.60
C PHE A 626 -9.88 7.24 24.49
N GLY A 627 -11.01 7.96 24.45
CA GLY A 627 -11.97 7.89 23.36
C GLY A 627 -11.45 8.49 22.05
N GLU A 628 -12.09 8.18 20.92
CA GLU A 628 -11.66 8.60 19.59
C GLU A 628 -11.58 10.13 19.47
N VAL A 629 -10.44 10.66 19.02
CA VAL A 629 -10.20 12.13 18.97
C VAL A 629 -10.50 12.76 17.61
N GLU A 630 -10.19 12.05 16.53
CA GLU A 630 -10.48 12.48 15.17
C GLU A 630 -11.93 12.06 14.86
N GLN A 631 -12.73 12.93 14.25
CA GLN A 631 -14.14 12.68 13.93
C GLN A 631 -14.34 12.50 12.42
N THR A 632 -15.41 11.80 12.07
CA THR A 632 -15.79 11.57 10.66
C THR A 632 -16.35 12.85 10.05
N ILE A 633 -15.92 13.17 8.84
CA ILE A 633 -16.49 14.27 8.06
C ILE A 633 -17.94 13.97 7.63
N ASP A 634 -18.72 15.02 7.39
CA ASP A 634 -20.08 14.87 6.86
C ASP A 634 -20.11 14.57 5.34
N ALA A 635 -21.29 14.20 4.83
CA ALA A 635 -21.48 13.84 3.43
C ALA A 635 -21.17 15.01 2.45
N ARG A 636 -21.42 16.26 2.86
CA ARG A 636 -21.17 17.45 2.02
C ARG A 636 -19.68 17.70 1.87
N ALA A 637 -18.94 17.60 2.97
CA ALA A 637 -17.50 17.69 3.02
C ALA A 637 -16.85 16.53 2.24
N ALA A 638 -17.38 15.30 2.38
CA ALA A 638 -16.91 14.16 1.61
C ALA A 638 -17.11 14.38 0.10
N TYR A 639 -18.30 14.83 -0.31
CA TYR A 639 -18.56 15.19 -1.70
C TYR A 639 -17.59 16.27 -2.19
N ALA A 640 -17.40 17.36 -1.44
CA ALA A 640 -16.47 18.44 -1.80
C ALA A 640 -15.03 17.93 -1.99
N GLU A 641 -14.55 17.07 -1.09
CA GLU A 641 -13.21 16.48 -1.18
C GLU A 641 -13.06 15.56 -2.41
N THR A 642 -14.11 14.81 -2.77
CA THR A 642 -14.05 13.97 -3.98
C THR A 642 -13.87 14.78 -5.26
N GLN A 643 -14.38 16.02 -5.32
CA GLN A 643 -14.26 16.89 -6.50
C GLN A 643 -12.81 17.31 -6.78
N ARG A 644 -11.91 17.24 -5.79
CA ARG A 644 -10.48 17.57 -5.95
C ARG A 644 -9.71 16.49 -6.74
N CYS A 645 -10.24 15.26 -6.79
CA CYS A 645 -9.59 14.15 -7.48
C CYS A 645 -9.59 14.35 -9.01
N MET A 646 -8.39 14.41 -9.60
CA MET A 646 -8.17 14.62 -11.04
C MET A 646 -8.22 13.33 -11.88
N ARG A 647 -8.67 12.20 -11.30
CA ARG A 647 -8.68 10.85 -11.92
C ARG A 647 -7.46 10.59 -12.81
N CYS A 648 -6.27 10.61 -12.20
CA CYS A 648 -4.96 10.48 -12.89
C CYS A 648 -4.68 9.06 -13.42
N TYR A 649 -5.70 8.38 -13.98
CA TYR A 649 -5.49 7.09 -14.61
C TYR A 649 -4.54 7.23 -15.79
N ARG A 650 -3.61 6.29 -15.89
CA ARG A 650 -2.75 6.03 -17.04
C ARG A 650 -3.07 4.66 -17.59
N VAL A 651 -2.99 4.54 -18.90
CA VAL A 651 -3.09 3.27 -19.61
C VAL A 651 -1.67 2.91 -20.05
N TYR A 652 -1.32 1.65 -19.86
CA TYR A 652 -0.12 1.04 -20.41
C TYR A 652 -0.55 -0.21 -21.17
N SER A 653 0.09 -0.51 -22.29
CA SER A 653 -0.17 -1.72 -23.07
C SER A 653 1.14 -2.34 -23.50
N VAL A 654 1.22 -3.67 -23.42
CA VAL A 654 2.33 -4.45 -23.99
C VAL A 654 1.78 -5.39 -25.06
N VAL A 655 2.54 -5.54 -26.14
CA VAL A 655 2.36 -6.60 -27.13
C VAL A 655 3.48 -7.63 -26.91
N THR A 656 3.14 -8.90 -26.89
CA THR A 656 4.06 -10.02 -26.64
C THR A 656 4.10 -10.98 -27.81
N LYS A 657 5.17 -11.78 -27.90
CA LYS A 657 5.33 -12.79 -28.95
C LYS A 657 4.32 -13.92 -28.84
N HIS A 658 4.05 -14.37 -27.62
CA HIS A 658 3.13 -15.45 -27.29
C HIS A 658 2.03 -14.95 -26.34
N PRO A 659 0.89 -15.66 -26.23
CA PRO A 659 -0.15 -15.34 -25.26
C PRO A 659 0.43 -15.27 -23.85
N ILE A 660 0.14 -14.17 -23.14
CA ILE A 660 0.53 -14.06 -21.73
C ILE A 660 -0.30 -15.08 -20.94
N PRO A 661 0.33 -15.95 -20.13
CA PRO A 661 -0.39 -16.95 -19.34
C PRO A 661 -1.54 -16.32 -18.53
N GLU A 662 -2.67 -17.03 -18.44
CA GLU A 662 -3.77 -16.64 -17.54
C GLU A 662 -3.35 -16.83 -16.07
N GLY A 663 -2.56 -15.87 -15.59
CA GLY A 663 -2.31 -15.66 -14.16
C GLY A 663 -3.59 -15.24 -13.44
N ALA A 664 -3.71 -15.58 -12.15
CA ALA A 664 -4.82 -15.12 -11.32
C ALA A 664 -4.92 -13.57 -11.32
N ALA A 665 -6.15 -13.06 -11.42
CA ALA A 665 -6.47 -11.64 -11.64
C ALA A 665 -6.05 -10.68 -10.52
#